data_AF-A0A6G2CCG0-F1
#
_entry.id   AF-A0A6G2CCG0-F1
#
_cell.length_a   1.000
_cell.length_b   1.000
_cell.length_c   1.000
_cell.angle_alpha   90.00
_cell.angle_beta   90.00
_cell.angle_gamma   90.00
#
_symmetry.space_group_name_H-M   'P 1'
#
loop_
_entity.id
_entity.type
_entity.pdbx_description
1 polymer ?
#
loop_
_entity_poly.entity_id
_entity_poly.type
_entity_poly.pdbx_seq_one_letter_code
_entity_poly.pdbx_strand_id
1 'polypeptide(L)'
;MKLKEFLMVIIVFISLILTLVIGDMNVSASEQKVKSVNKNIQSTSDIPFIPENYAYRDWRAVAMDFNRMLFNFDEYHYGYIDRSYRNTGRESLGFLTYTSDEQDINQAQAITAIGALLSANLIGRDEIGEEFLSKLVPLVESYYNVENGEGILLNYENGSSLELSFWEQVYPGMLYFMLMDRYEATLDSEQILRSIADNWYDVVMDLGGSQGMVDFAYTGYDFKQKVPYDNGEWTEPGAAAGVAMIQYFAYERFGDRKYMKAATECMKYLEEFQRNPGYEVVYLYLPYLSARLNAMENGHFDTAKYMEFFFTESDYRHEYGMFNGEYGTGLIGSRTEYGGTPESFASIVAATALVPMLKYDQRYAIEVGRYILHLTQSLNLFYPNNTVIPFDRVSRMNETENQKQSILSGAYLGLLAAMIEQTNVEGILKVDLNTNDYYVDEEKNLPMYLLFNPYDSKQEVQYKIQSEGTVNLYNVMTQEFITKNVSDQTSITINATDAVILAEVPVTEGENKYDEQRKIENSVNAKVLGAVNFVGLSQYEPISDNYSLDLDIKTMEDDAVSNINIYMDGNAIFQNVNYSKPYVVDVSKLANGYHLMKAEIITSSGLKDYAYARIFIQKDENPYLLNELPNNLINWTPVNDGSVEFINGDSEVRVRGGIESQPFNLDFSQVPMIAMEIADFTDPWSLFLKVKETGERFYIFENSTEAGRIKMSLNYALHQLNPKNYHLLGEHEVSLELETNGEIDVKKVRLFNQGLQPMKERAWKTAFTTQEITHWQARLNALGKVNYYDGSAVVKNLNKEGSGGIQTSYFEVDLEKNPKFTINVKDVDELWSLLVYVEGDQRGYYLQYPTNKTGVFSYDIYDTLKTVYQTNEIPGRHNLQFWIVSNGAYGAQVDLESLKLEYSKSWIEWTVIGTVAFLSVVAIFVNVNKDF
;
A
#
# COMPACT_ATOMS: atom_id res chain seq x y z
N MET A 1 -18.55 -11.71 -70.12
CA MET A 1 -18.26 -11.12 -68.80
C MET A 1 -16.78 -10.93 -68.69
N LYS A 2 -16.35 -9.68 -68.52
CA LYS A 2 -14.96 -9.27 -68.64
C LYS A 2 -14.24 -9.53 -67.32
N LEU A 3 -12.96 -9.87 -67.38
CA LEU A 3 -12.08 -10.17 -66.23
C LEU A 3 -12.19 -9.16 -65.06
N LYS A 4 -12.58 -7.90 -65.35
CA LYS A 4 -12.89 -6.87 -64.35
C LYS A 4 -14.11 -7.17 -63.47
N GLU A 5 -15.17 -7.76 -64.03
CA GLU A 5 -16.40 -8.09 -63.28
C GLU A 5 -16.15 -9.27 -62.32
N PHE A 6 -15.31 -10.23 -62.73
CA PHE A 6 -14.91 -11.36 -61.89
C PHE A 6 -13.95 -10.95 -60.76
N LEU A 7 -13.00 -10.06 -61.05
CA LEU A 7 -12.07 -9.53 -60.04
C LEU A 7 -12.80 -8.68 -58.99
N MET A 8 -13.82 -7.92 -59.41
CA MET A 8 -14.61 -7.09 -58.50
C MET A 8 -15.48 -7.94 -57.56
N VAL A 9 -16.03 -9.05 -58.05
CA VAL A 9 -16.78 -10.00 -57.20
C VAL A 9 -15.84 -10.67 -56.21
N ILE A 10 -14.62 -11.06 -56.59
CA ILE A 10 -13.63 -11.64 -55.67
C ILE A 10 -13.18 -10.64 -54.60
N ILE A 11 -12.93 -9.37 -54.97
CA ILE A 11 -12.55 -8.34 -54.00
C ILE A 11 -13.70 -8.08 -53.02
N VAL A 12 -14.95 -7.98 -53.49
CA VAL A 12 -16.11 -7.81 -52.60
C VAL A 12 -16.32 -9.04 -51.71
N PHE A 13 -16.08 -10.25 -52.21
CA PHE A 13 -16.20 -11.49 -51.42
C PHE A 13 -15.09 -11.63 -50.38
N ILE A 14 -13.86 -11.22 -50.70
CA ILE A 14 -12.73 -11.17 -49.76
C ILE A 14 -12.96 -10.08 -48.70
N SER A 15 -13.51 -8.91 -49.08
CA SER A 15 -13.91 -7.87 -48.13
C SER A 15 -15.07 -8.30 -47.22
N LEU A 16 -16.00 -9.12 -47.72
CA LEU A 16 -17.10 -9.68 -46.91
C LEU A 16 -16.60 -10.76 -45.94
N ILE A 17 -15.61 -11.57 -46.34
CA ILE A 17 -15.04 -12.61 -45.46
C ILE A 17 -14.09 -12.00 -44.43
N LEU A 18 -13.36 -10.93 -44.75
CA LEU A 18 -12.56 -10.17 -43.77
C LEU A 18 -13.42 -9.44 -42.73
N THR A 19 -14.68 -9.12 -43.04
CA THR A 19 -15.63 -8.55 -42.05
C THR A 19 -16.38 -9.62 -41.25
N LEU A 20 -16.25 -10.91 -41.60
CA LEU A 20 -16.91 -12.02 -40.90
C LEU A 20 -15.94 -12.90 -40.06
N VAL A 21 -14.64 -12.60 -40.07
CA VAL A 21 -13.61 -13.34 -39.29
C VAL A 21 -12.89 -12.46 -38.26
N ILE A 22 -13.17 -11.16 -38.21
CA ILE A 22 -12.85 -10.34 -37.05
C ILE A 22 -14.13 -10.34 -36.21
N GLY A 23 -14.22 -11.28 -35.28
CA GLY A 23 -15.10 -11.10 -34.14
C GLY A 23 -14.56 -9.91 -33.38
N ASP A 24 -15.05 -8.71 -33.68
CA ASP A 24 -14.92 -7.57 -32.78
C ASP A 24 -15.54 -8.03 -31.46
N MET A 25 -14.70 -8.38 -30.49
CA MET A 25 -15.09 -8.35 -29.09
C MET A 25 -15.35 -6.87 -28.76
N ASN A 26 -16.55 -6.41 -29.10
CA ASN A 26 -17.07 -5.13 -28.65
C ASN A 26 -17.24 -5.23 -27.13
N VAL A 27 -16.23 -4.79 -26.38
CA VAL A 27 -16.37 -4.53 -24.96
C VAL A 27 -17.01 -3.15 -24.81
N SER A 28 -18.32 -3.14 -24.54
CA SER A 28 -19.13 -1.94 -24.44
C SER A 28 -19.13 -1.39 -23.00
N ALA A 29 -19.00 -0.07 -22.80
CA ALA A 29 -19.35 0.59 -21.55
C ALA A 29 -20.70 1.20 -21.82
N SER A 30 -21.71 0.48 -21.40
CA SER A 30 -23.03 1.04 -21.21
C SER A 30 -23.15 1.37 -19.73
N GLU A 31 -23.67 2.55 -19.41
CA GLU A 31 -24.27 2.75 -18.09
C GLU A 31 -25.33 1.67 -17.90
N GLN A 32 -25.14 0.82 -16.90
CA GLN A 32 -26.17 -0.13 -16.52
C GLN A 32 -26.86 0.36 -15.26
N LYS A 33 -28.15 0.69 -15.39
CA LYS A 33 -29.02 0.89 -14.24
C LYS A 33 -29.27 -0.46 -13.57
N VAL A 34 -28.90 -0.56 -12.30
CA VAL A 34 -28.95 -1.80 -11.52
C VAL A 34 -29.54 -1.53 -10.14
N LYS A 35 -30.00 -2.60 -9.48
CA LYS A 35 -30.50 -2.54 -8.10
C LYS A 35 -29.41 -2.59 -7.04
N SER A 36 -28.22 -3.06 -7.39
CA SER A 36 -27.03 -3.08 -6.56
C SER A 36 -25.80 -2.83 -7.43
N VAL A 37 -24.80 -2.16 -6.88
CA VAL A 37 -23.54 -1.85 -7.56
C VAL A 37 -22.39 -2.57 -6.86
N ASN A 38 -21.45 -3.08 -7.66
CA ASN A 38 -20.28 -3.80 -7.16
C ASN A 38 -19.00 -3.10 -7.61
N LYS A 39 -18.00 -3.13 -6.74
CA LYS A 39 -16.64 -2.65 -6.98
C LYS A 39 -15.71 -3.83 -7.18
N ASN A 40 -14.84 -3.71 -8.17
CA ASN A 40 -13.74 -4.63 -8.39
C ASN A 40 -12.43 -3.92 -8.06
N ILE A 41 -11.42 -4.71 -7.68
CA ILE A 41 -10.08 -4.23 -7.39
C ILE A 41 -9.18 -4.74 -8.51
N GLN A 42 -8.38 -3.85 -9.12
CA GLN A 42 -7.67 -4.24 -10.34
C GLN A 42 -6.57 -5.27 -10.03
N SER A 43 -5.86 -5.09 -8.92
CA SER A 43 -4.81 -5.99 -8.44
C SER A 43 -5.30 -7.39 -8.01
N THR A 44 -6.61 -7.62 -7.89
CA THR A 44 -7.20 -8.93 -7.58
C THR A 44 -7.83 -9.60 -8.80
N SER A 45 -7.73 -9.00 -9.99
CA SER A 45 -8.38 -9.48 -11.21
C SER A 45 -7.98 -10.90 -11.63
N ASP A 46 -6.74 -11.32 -11.34
CA ASP A 46 -6.21 -12.65 -11.64
C ASP A 46 -6.53 -13.70 -10.56
N ILE A 47 -7.07 -13.31 -9.40
CA ILE A 47 -7.41 -14.23 -8.31
C ILE A 47 -8.73 -14.95 -8.66
N PRO A 48 -8.77 -16.29 -8.72
CA PRO A 48 -9.99 -17.02 -9.04
C PRO A 48 -11.06 -16.81 -7.95
N PHE A 49 -12.35 -16.93 -8.30
CA PHE A 49 -13.42 -16.76 -7.30
C PHE A 49 -13.40 -17.83 -6.21
N ILE A 50 -12.95 -19.04 -6.53
CA ILE A 50 -12.75 -20.14 -5.58
C ILE A 50 -11.28 -20.58 -5.59
N PRO A 51 -10.66 -20.86 -4.42
CA PRO A 51 -9.33 -21.45 -4.37
C PRO A 51 -9.29 -22.84 -5.02
N GLU A 52 -8.17 -23.18 -5.67
CA GLU A 52 -7.94 -24.54 -6.13
C GLU A 52 -7.85 -25.50 -4.94
N ASN A 53 -8.55 -26.64 -5.01
CA ASN A 53 -8.61 -27.64 -3.93
C ASN A 53 -9.00 -27.05 -2.57
N TYR A 54 -10.02 -26.20 -2.55
CA TYR A 54 -10.56 -25.60 -1.33
C TYR A 54 -10.78 -26.64 -0.22
N ALA A 55 -10.30 -26.34 0.98
CA ALA A 55 -10.30 -27.18 2.16
C ALA A 55 -10.42 -26.31 3.42
N TYR A 56 -11.65 -26.11 3.88
CA TYR A 56 -11.90 -25.35 5.09
C TYR A 56 -11.37 -26.07 6.35
N ARG A 57 -10.75 -25.29 7.25
CA ARG A 57 -10.40 -25.70 8.61
C ARG A 57 -11.40 -25.08 9.57
N ASP A 58 -11.86 -25.83 10.56
CA ASP A 58 -12.70 -25.31 11.64
C ASP A 58 -11.90 -24.33 12.52
N TRP A 59 -11.83 -23.09 12.07
CA TRP A 59 -11.07 -22.02 12.72
C TRP A 59 -11.61 -21.71 14.12
N ARG A 60 -12.92 -21.92 14.37
CA ARG A 60 -13.53 -21.75 15.69
C ARG A 60 -13.05 -22.82 16.66
N ALA A 61 -12.98 -24.08 16.24
CA ALA A 61 -12.40 -25.15 17.06
C ALA A 61 -10.91 -24.90 17.34
N VAL A 62 -10.14 -24.49 16.32
CA VAL A 62 -8.70 -24.20 16.46
C VAL A 62 -8.46 -23.04 17.43
N ALA A 63 -9.21 -21.93 17.30
CA ALA A 63 -9.11 -20.80 18.21
C ALA A 63 -9.53 -21.15 19.64
N MET A 64 -10.57 -21.98 19.80
CA MET A 64 -11.01 -22.47 21.11
C MET A 64 -9.91 -23.31 21.80
N ASP A 65 -9.38 -24.31 21.08
CA ASP A 65 -8.31 -25.15 21.60
C ASP A 65 -7.04 -24.34 21.92
N PHE A 66 -6.70 -23.37 21.08
CA PHE A 66 -5.57 -22.47 21.31
C PHE A 66 -5.79 -21.60 22.55
N ASN A 67 -6.94 -20.93 22.69
CA ASN A 67 -7.22 -20.06 23.83
C ASN A 67 -7.27 -20.86 25.15
N ARG A 68 -7.89 -22.05 25.16
CA ARG A 68 -7.90 -22.94 26.34
C ARG A 68 -6.48 -23.32 26.77
N MET A 69 -5.62 -23.64 25.81
CA MET A 69 -4.22 -23.95 26.06
C MET A 69 -3.45 -22.73 26.58
N LEU A 70 -3.62 -21.57 25.94
CA LEU A 70 -2.91 -20.33 26.25
C LEU A 70 -3.20 -19.83 27.67
N PHE A 71 -4.46 -19.87 28.10
CA PHE A 71 -4.90 -19.38 29.42
C PHE A 71 -4.76 -20.40 30.55
N ASN A 72 -4.33 -21.63 30.27
CA ASN A 72 -3.98 -22.62 31.27
C ASN A 72 -2.49 -22.48 31.65
N PHE A 73 -2.20 -21.50 32.49
CA PHE A 73 -0.84 -21.12 32.90
C PHE A 73 -0.10 -22.22 33.67
N ASP A 74 -0.84 -23.07 34.38
CA ASP A 74 -0.28 -24.15 35.20
C ASP A 74 0.20 -25.35 34.36
N GLU A 75 -0.47 -25.65 33.25
CA GLU A 75 -0.15 -26.82 32.42
C GLU A 75 0.84 -26.49 31.29
N TYR A 76 0.64 -25.37 30.59
CA TYR A 76 1.39 -25.06 29.37
C TYR A 76 2.48 -24.00 29.56
N HIS A 77 2.37 -23.17 30.59
CA HIS A 77 3.34 -22.12 30.90
C HIS A 77 3.59 -21.12 29.73
N TYR A 78 2.64 -20.97 28.80
CA TYR A 78 2.74 -19.95 27.74
C TYR A 78 2.31 -18.56 28.21
N GLY A 79 1.43 -18.49 29.21
CA GLY A 79 1.06 -17.25 29.91
C GLY A 79 1.49 -17.30 31.37
N TYR A 80 1.79 -16.12 31.92
CA TYR A 80 2.25 -15.96 33.31
C TYR A 80 1.95 -14.55 33.84
N ILE A 81 1.98 -14.43 35.17
CA ILE A 81 1.84 -13.16 35.88
C ILE A 81 3.19 -12.82 36.50
N ASP A 82 3.75 -11.68 36.11
CA ASP A 82 4.94 -11.11 36.73
C ASP A 82 4.59 -10.13 37.85
N ARG A 83 5.43 -10.10 38.89
CA ARG A 83 5.25 -9.31 40.12
C ARG A 83 6.38 -8.30 40.34
N SER A 84 6.90 -7.73 39.26
CA SER A 84 7.89 -6.65 39.33
C SER A 84 7.25 -5.28 39.66
N TYR A 85 5.93 -5.13 39.44
CA TYR A 85 5.14 -3.93 39.75
C TYR A 85 5.68 -2.65 39.09
N ARG A 86 6.05 -2.72 37.82
CA ARG A 86 6.53 -1.55 37.06
C ARG A 86 5.39 -0.63 36.66
N ASN A 87 5.77 0.59 36.27
CA ASN A 87 4.92 1.56 35.59
C ASN A 87 3.69 1.95 36.42
N THR A 88 2.54 1.32 36.18
CA THR A 88 1.29 1.56 36.92
C THR A 88 1.30 0.94 38.32
N GLY A 89 2.34 0.18 38.67
CA GLY A 89 2.45 -0.51 39.96
C GLY A 89 1.56 -1.75 40.06
N ARG A 90 1.00 -2.22 38.94
CA ARG A 90 0.20 -3.45 38.85
C ARG A 90 1.09 -4.67 38.59
N GLU A 91 0.57 -5.86 38.87
CA GLU A 91 1.15 -7.09 38.31
C GLU A 91 1.06 -7.05 36.77
N SER A 92 1.95 -7.77 36.09
CA SER A 92 2.09 -7.69 34.64
C SER A 92 1.69 -9.01 34.00
N LEU A 93 0.86 -8.95 32.95
CA LEU A 93 0.50 -10.12 32.16
C LEU A 93 1.53 -10.34 31.05
N GLY A 94 2.21 -11.49 31.10
CA GLY A 94 3.15 -11.92 30.08
C GLY A 94 2.64 -13.14 29.33
N PHE A 95 2.89 -13.16 28.02
CA PHE A 95 2.82 -14.37 27.20
C PHE A 95 4.12 -14.50 26.42
N LEU A 96 4.54 -15.74 26.15
CA LEU A 96 5.63 -15.98 25.20
C LEU A 96 5.23 -15.46 23.81
N THR A 97 6.21 -15.03 23.02
CA THR A 97 5.98 -14.67 21.61
C THR A 97 6.07 -15.92 20.73
N TYR A 98 7.07 -16.77 20.99
CA TYR A 98 7.24 -18.09 20.37
C TYR A 98 7.29 -19.19 21.42
N THR A 99 6.93 -20.42 21.07
CA THR A 99 6.97 -21.57 22.00
C THR A 99 8.38 -21.94 22.47
N SER A 100 9.40 -21.49 21.74
CA SER A 100 10.82 -21.68 22.06
C SER A 100 11.38 -20.67 23.06
N ASP A 101 10.63 -19.61 23.37
CA ASP A 101 11.11 -18.53 24.22
C ASP A 101 11.06 -18.92 25.70
N GLU A 102 11.86 -18.22 26.51
CA GLU A 102 11.79 -18.33 27.97
C GLU A 102 10.81 -17.29 28.52
N GLN A 103 10.19 -17.58 29.67
CA GLN A 103 9.35 -16.60 30.36
C GLN A 103 10.20 -15.45 30.89
N ASP A 104 10.14 -14.32 30.20
CA ASP A 104 10.80 -13.07 30.58
C ASP A 104 9.86 -11.90 30.28
N ILE A 105 9.37 -11.22 31.32
CA ILE A 105 8.46 -10.09 31.16
C ILE A 105 9.09 -8.95 30.33
N ASN A 106 10.42 -8.85 30.27
CA ASN A 106 11.10 -7.86 29.44
C ASN A 106 11.03 -8.17 27.93
N GLN A 107 10.76 -9.42 27.56
CA GLN A 107 10.60 -9.88 26.18
C GLN A 107 9.13 -10.10 25.81
N ALA A 108 8.23 -10.15 26.80
CA ALA A 108 6.81 -10.25 26.59
C ALA A 108 6.28 -9.02 25.85
N GLN A 109 5.41 -9.25 24.88
CA GLN A 109 4.85 -8.22 24.03
C GLN A 109 3.43 -7.85 24.43
N ALA A 110 3.16 -6.56 24.57
CA ALA A 110 1.84 -6.02 24.84
C ALA A 110 0.82 -6.47 23.77
N ILE A 111 1.25 -6.50 22.50
CA ILE A 111 0.38 -6.92 21.38
C ILE A 111 -0.05 -8.39 21.51
N THR A 112 0.80 -9.26 22.07
CA THR A 112 0.45 -10.67 22.32
C THR A 112 -0.58 -10.77 23.45
N ALA A 113 -0.35 -10.06 24.55
CA ALA A 113 -1.24 -10.06 25.70
C ALA A 113 -2.62 -9.48 25.39
N ILE A 114 -2.67 -8.34 24.72
CA ILE A 114 -3.94 -7.70 24.34
C ILE A 114 -4.67 -8.52 23.28
N GLY A 115 -3.94 -9.04 22.28
CA GLY A 115 -4.50 -9.95 21.28
C GLY A 115 -5.16 -11.16 21.91
N ALA A 116 -4.47 -11.83 22.84
CA ALA A 116 -4.98 -13.01 23.55
C ALA A 116 -6.28 -12.72 24.31
N LEU A 117 -6.36 -11.58 25.00
CA LEU A 117 -7.56 -11.18 25.75
C LEU A 117 -8.74 -10.82 24.82
N LEU A 118 -8.47 -10.20 23.67
CA LEU A 118 -9.46 -9.95 22.63
C LEU A 118 -9.97 -11.26 22.00
N SER A 119 -9.06 -12.18 21.68
CA SER A 119 -9.38 -13.51 21.15
C SER A 119 -10.25 -14.31 22.12
N ALA A 120 -9.85 -14.38 23.40
CA ALA A 120 -10.59 -15.11 24.43
C ALA A 120 -11.94 -14.47 24.78
N ASN A 121 -12.08 -13.13 24.64
CA ASN A 121 -13.36 -12.45 24.80
C ASN A 121 -14.41 -12.98 23.81
N LEU A 122 -13.99 -13.24 22.57
CA LEU A 122 -14.87 -13.69 21.49
C LEU A 122 -15.04 -15.21 21.45
N ILE A 123 -13.98 -15.98 21.73
CA ILE A 123 -13.97 -17.44 21.66
C ILE A 123 -13.36 -18.02 22.95
N GLY A 124 -14.17 -18.74 23.72
CA GLY A 124 -13.72 -19.47 24.92
C GLY A 124 -13.90 -18.75 26.24
N ARG A 125 -14.52 -17.57 26.25
CA ARG A 125 -14.84 -16.79 27.46
C ARG A 125 -15.50 -17.63 28.57
N ASP A 126 -16.50 -18.43 28.21
CA ASP A 126 -17.23 -19.27 29.18
C ASP A 126 -16.38 -20.40 29.75
N GLU A 127 -15.53 -21.01 28.91
CA GLU A 127 -14.70 -22.15 29.28
C GLU A 127 -13.48 -21.73 30.11
N ILE A 128 -12.89 -20.58 29.78
CA ILE A 128 -11.74 -19.99 30.48
C ILE A 128 -12.20 -19.29 31.78
N GLY A 129 -13.39 -18.71 31.77
CA GLY A 129 -13.99 -18.00 32.89
C GLY A 129 -13.92 -16.48 32.75
N GLU A 130 -15.07 -15.84 32.59
CA GLU A 130 -15.20 -14.39 32.45
C GLU A 130 -14.56 -13.62 33.61
N GLU A 131 -14.78 -14.04 34.86
CA GLU A 131 -14.20 -13.36 36.03
C GLU A 131 -12.66 -13.42 36.01
N PHE A 132 -12.09 -14.52 35.50
CA PHE A 132 -10.65 -14.67 35.37
C PHE A 132 -10.10 -13.73 34.29
N LEU A 133 -10.69 -13.72 33.09
CA LEU A 133 -10.27 -12.81 32.01
C LEU A 133 -10.37 -11.34 32.42
N SER A 134 -11.48 -10.93 33.05
CA SER A 134 -11.67 -9.55 33.53
C SER A 134 -10.64 -9.12 34.57
N LYS A 135 -10.07 -10.05 35.36
CA LYS A 135 -8.97 -9.76 36.30
C LYS A 135 -7.61 -9.58 35.60
N LEU A 136 -7.43 -10.20 34.44
CA LEU A 136 -6.20 -10.07 33.65
C LEU A 136 -6.15 -8.78 32.85
N VAL A 137 -7.31 -8.24 32.44
CA VAL A 137 -7.40 -7.03 31.61
C VAL A 137 -6.63 -5.84 32.17
N PRO A 138 -6.77 -5.44 33.45
CA PRO A 138 -5.99 -4.33 34.00
C PRO A 138 -4.47 -4.59 34.06
N LEU A 139 -4.02 -5.85 33.99
CA LEU A 139 -2.59 -6.18 34.07
C LEU A 139 -1.81 -5.79 32.82
N VAL A 140 -2.49 -5.58 31.68
CA VAL A 140 -1.83 -5.04 30.47
C VAL A 140 -1.50 -3.55 30.61
N GLU A 141 -2.04 -2.87 31.61
CA GLU A 141 -1.69 -1.48 31.90
C GLU A 141 -0.26 -1.34 32.45
N SER A 142 0.43 -2.44 32.78
CA SER A 142 1.86 -2.37 33.10
C SER A 142 2.72 -1.99 31.89
N TYR A 143 2.23 -2.20 30.66
CA TYR A 143 2.87 -1.73 29.42
C TYR A 143 2.64 -0.24 29.16
N TYR A 144 1.89 0.48 30.00
CA TYR A 144 1.79 1.95 29.93
C TYR A 144 3.04 2.57 30.56
N ASN A 145 4.04 2.91 29.73
CA ASN A 145 5.36 3.33 30.18
C ASN A 145 5.35 4.75 30.78
N VAL A 146 4.97 4.84 32.05
CA VAL A 146 4.94 6.10 32.81
C VAL A 146 6.25 6.34 33.58
N GLU A 147 6.95 5.29 33.99
CA GLU A 147 8.23 5.41 34.73
C GLU A 147 9.34 6.02 33.86
N ASN A 148 9.35 5.76 32.56
CA ASN A 148 10.33 6.33 31.63
C ASN A 148 9.98 7.77 31.19
N GLY A 149 8.78 8.26 31.56
CA GLY A 149 8.29 9.60 31.27
C GLY A 149 7.63 9.77 29.89
N GLU A 150 7.38 8.69 29.15
CA GLU A 150 6.82 8.75 27.79
C GLU A 150 5.29 8.78 27.76
N GLY A 151 4.63 8.13 28.74
CA GLY A 151 3.18 8.28 28.94
C GLY A 151 2.32 7.72 27.80
N ILE A 152 2.81 6.69 27.12
CA ILE A 152 2.11 5.91 26.10
C ILE A 152 2.24 4.41 26.40
N LEU A 153 1.44 3.58 25.73
CA LEU A 153 1.53 2.13 25.84
C LEU A 153 2.45 1.60 24.74
N LEU A 154 3.66 1.16 25.12
CA LEU A 154 4.62 0.56 24.19
C LEU A 154 4.48 -0.97 24.15
N ASN A 155 5.17 -1.59 23.20
CA ASN A 155 5.12 -3.04 23.06
C ASN A 155 5.82 -3.80 24.21
N TYR A 156 6.70 -3.15 24.97
CA TYR A 156 7.47 -3.77 26.07
C TYR A 156 7.38 -2.94 27.35
N GLU A 157 7.27 -3.59 28.51
CA GLU A 157 7.13 -2.94 29.82
C GLU A 157 8.33 -2.05 30.18
N ASN A 158 9.55 -2.46 29.81
CA ASN A 158 10.78 -1.70 29.98
C ASN A 158 11.29 -1.07 28.66
N GLY A 159 10.39 -0.92 27.67
CA GLY A 159 10.72 -0.32 26.37
C GLY A 159 10.94 1.19 26.43
N SER A 160 11.54 1.70 25.36
CA SER A 160 11.59 3.14 25.06
C SER A 160 11.18 3.37 23.61
N SER A 161 10.43 4.43 23.36
CA SER A 161 10.03 4.79 22.00
C SER A 161 11.23 5.01 21.06
N LEU A 162 12.38 5.46 21.55
CA LEU A 162 13.59 5.64 20.72
C LEU A 162 14.15 4.32 20.14
N GLU A 163 13.84 3.19 20.76
CA GLU A 163 14.28 1.86 20.32
C GLU A 163 13.23 1.16 19.44
N LEU A 164 12.05 1.75 19.29
CA LEU A 164 10.89 1.14 18.64
C LEU A 164 10.40 1.96 17.45
N SER A 165 10.17 1.28 16.33
CA SER A 165 9.60 1.91 15.15
C SER A 165 8.11 2.28 15.33
N PHE A 166 7.57 3.15 14.48
CA PHE A 166 6.23 3.69 14.65
C PHE A 166 5.14 2.62 14.81
N TRP A 167 5.17 1.54 14.02
CA TRP A 167 4.14 0.50 14.14
C TRP A 167 4.13 -0.12 15.55
N GLU A 168 5.30 -0.32 16.16
CA GLU A 168 5.44 -0.81 17.54
C GLU A 168 5.05 0.23 18.59
N GLN A 169 5.17 1.53 18.29
CA GLN A 169 4.72 2.62 19.15
C GLN A 169 3.20 2.81 19.09
N VAL A 170 2.59 2.59 17.92
CA VAL A 170 1.18 2.92 17.63
C VAL A 170 0.26 1.73 17.90
N TYR A 171 0.62 0.54 17.42
CA TYR A 171 -0.29 -0.61 17.41
C TYR A 171 -0.71 -1.08 18.82
N PRO A 172 0.16 -1.14 19.85
CA PRO A 172 -0.26 -1.51 21.20
C PRO A 172 -1.33 -0.56 21.78
N GLY A 173 -1.15 0.75 21.60
CA GLY A 173 -2.13 1.75 22.02
C GLY A 173 -3.47 1.58 21.29
N MET A 174 -3.44 1.34 19.97
CA MET A 174 -4.63 1.08 19.17
C MET A 174 -5.39 -0.17 19.64
N LEU A 175 -4.68 -1.26 19.92
CA LEU A 175 -5.27 -2.49 20.48
C LEU A 175 -5.83 -2.29 21.88
N TYR A 176 -5.20 -1.45 22.70
CA TYR A 176 -5.71 -1.15 24.03
C TYR A 176 -7.05 -0.41 23.97
N PHE A 177 -7.23 0.52 23.02
CA PHE A 177 -8.55 1.08 22.72
C PHE A 177 -9.55 -0.04 22.33
N MET A 178 -9.19 -0.93 21.41
CA MET A 178 -10.05 -2.07 21.03
C MET A 178 -10.42 -2.96 22.22
N LEU A 179 -9.49 -3.24 23.13
CA LEU A 179 -9.74 -4.02 24.34
C LEU A 179 -10.72 -3.30 25.29
N MET A 180 -10.57 -2.00 25.48
CA MET A 180 -11.41 -1.18 26.34
C MET A 180 -12.79 -0.86 25.74
N ASP A 181 -13.05 -1.24 24.49
CA ASP A 181 -14.38 -1.29 23.89
C ASP A 181 -15.11 -2.60 24.23
N ARG A 182 -14.37 -3.67 24.52
CA ARG A 182 -14.91 -5.02 24.83
C ARG A 182 -15.03 -5.33 26.32
N TYR A 183 -14.28 -4.60 27.15
CA TYR A 183 -14.25 -4.77 28.60
C TYR A 183 -14.56 -3.45 29.32
N GLU A 184 -15.08 -3.54 30.54
CA GLU A 184 -15.37 -2.38 31.37
C GLU A 184 -14.07 -1.70 31.82
N ALA A 185 -13.86 -0.46 31.38
CA ALA A 185 -12.69 0.33 31.74
C ALA A 185 -12.80 0.84 33.18
N THR A 186 -11.71 0.76 33.94
CA THR A 186 -11.63 1.40 35.26
C THR A 186 -11.37 2.90 35.12
N LEU A 187 -11.48 3.65 36.22
CA LEU A 187 -11.13 5.08 36.22
C LEU A 187 -9.66 5.32 35.82
N ASP A 188 -8.75 4.41 36.18
CA ASP A 188 -7.35 4.48 35.78
C ASP A 188 -7.21 4.18 34.28
N SER A 189 -7.93 3.18 33.79
CA SER A 189 -7.97 2.80 32.37
C SER A 189 -8.42 3.98 31.49
N GLU A 190 -9.45 4.72 31.91
CA GLU A 190 -9.93 5.93 31.21
C GLU A 190 -8.87 7.05 31.16
N GLN A 191 -8.10 7.22 32.24
CA GLN A 191 -7.00 8.19 32.27
C GLN A 191 -5.86 7.78 31.34
N ILE A 192 -5.53 6.49 31.29
CA ILE A 192 -4.50 5.94 30.40
C ILE A 192 -4.92 6.12 28.94
N LEU A 193 -6.16 5.76 28.57
CA LEU A 193 -6.68 5.97 27.21
C LEU A 193 -6.61 7.44 26.79
N ARG A 194 -7.04 8.35 27.67
CA ARG A 194 -6.97 9.79 27.41
C ARG A 194 -5.53 10.27 27.27
N SER A 195 -4.60 9.79 28.10
CA SER A 195 -3.19 10.13 28.02
C SER A 195 -2.57 9.66 26.69
N ILE A 196 -2.85 8.43 26.25
CA ILE A 196 -2.40 7.91 24.95
C ILE A 196 -2.91 8.80 23.82
N ALA A 197 -4.21 9.13 23.83
CA ALA A 197 -4.82 10.00 22.82
C ALA A 197 -4.24 11.42 22.81
N ASP A 198 -3.99 12.00 23.99
CA ASP A 198 -3.42 13.34 24.14
C ASP A 198 -1.97 13.39 23.66
N ASN A 199 -1.15 12.38 24.00
CA ASN A 199 0.23 12.30 23.51
C ASN A 199 0.29 12.15 21.98
N TRP A 200 -0.53 11.28 21.39
CA TRP A 200 -0.59 11.17 19.93
C TRP A 200 -1.16 12.42 19.25
N TYR A 201 -2.08 13.13 19.90
CA TYR A 201 -2.55 14.44 19.40
C TYR A 201 -1.39 15.43 19.36
N ASP A 202 -0.59 15.52 20.43
CA ASP A 202 0.58 16.38 20.50
C ASP A 202 1.59 16.02 19.39
N VAL A 203 1.87 14.72 19.17
CA VAL A 203 2.73 14.26 18.06
C VAL A 203 2.22 14.73 16.71
N VAL A 204 0.92 14.58 16.42
CA VAL A 204 0.34 15.07 15.15
C VAL A 204 0.54 16.59 15.00
N MET A 205 0.43 17.35 16.10
CA MET A 205 0.66 18.79 16.07
C MET A 205 2.14 19.16 15.89
N ASP A 206 3.05 18.43 16.55
CA ASP A 206 4.50 18.61 16.53
C ASP A 206 5.09 18.25 15.15
N LEU A 207 4.54 17.22 14.49
CA LEU A 207 4.89 16.83 13.12
C LEU A 207 4.31 17.74 12.03
N GLY A 208 3.80 18.92 12.39
CA GLY A 208 3.33 19.94 11.44
C GLY A 208 1.80 20.06 11.29
N GLY A 209 1.02 19.24 11.99
CA GLY A 209 -0.45 19.33 11.99
C GLY A 209 -1.00 20.67 12.49
N SER A 210 -0.23 21.42 13.30
CA SER A 210 -0.56 22.80 13.70
C SER A 210 -0.61 23.78 12.51
N GLN A 211 0.12 23.46 11.44
CA GLN A 211 0.22 24.22 10.19
C GLN A 211 -0.63 23.62 9.07
N GLY A 212 -1.33 22.50 9.35
CA GLY A 212 -2.12 21.74 8.38
C GLY A 212 -1.30 20.87 7.44
N MET A 213 -0.06 20.54 7.81
CA MET A 213 0.91 19.79 7.00
C MET A 213 1.66 18.80 7.90
N VAL A 214 1.01 17.69 8.27
CA VAL A 214 1.65 16.65 9.09
C VAL A 214 2.58 15.78 8.24
N ASP A 215 3.74 15.37 8.76
CA ASP A 215 4.67 14.43 8.08
C ASP A 215 5.10 13.27 8.99
N PHE A 216 4.75 12.05 8.60
CA PHE A 216 5.11 10.80 9.27
C PHE A 216 6.28 10.06 8.61
N ALA A 217 7.03 10.68 7.69
CA ALA A 217 8.17 10.06 7.00
C ALA A 217 9.43 9.87 7.89
N TYR A 218 9.24 9.29 9.07
CA TYR A 218 10.26 8.97 10.07
C TYR A 218 10.21 7.49 10.45
N THR A 219 11.21 7.02 11.20
CA THR A 219 11.20 5.65 11.75
C THR A 219 10.27 5.57 12.95
N GLY A 220 10.27 6.59 13.80
CA GLY A 220 9.45 6.68 15.01
C GLY A 220 9.48 8.06 15.63
N TYR A 221 8.91 8.20 16.82
CA TYR A 221 8.93 9.43 17.63
C TYR A 221 9.55 9.18 19.00
N ASP A 222 10.47 10.04 19.44
CA ASP A 222 11.01 10.03 20.81
C ASP A 222 10.07 10.86 21.70
N PHE A 223 9.21 10.19 22.47
CA PHE A 223 8.23 10.84 23.34
C PHE A 223 8.85 11.60 24.52
N LYS A 224 10.09 11.25 24.89
CA LYS A 224 10.80 11.90 25.99
C LYS A 224 11.42 13.22 25.56
N GLN A 225 12.02 13.24 24.37
CA GLN A 225 12.61 14.47 23.79
C GLN A 225 11.59 15.29 22.99
N LYS A 226 10.43 14.69 22.65
CA LYS A 226 9.39 15.28 21.81
C LYS A 226 9.90 15.68 20.43
N VAL A 227 10.56 14.74 19.77
CA VAL A 227 11.06 14.91 18.40
C VAL A 227 10.89 13.61 17.63
N PRO A 228 10.63 13.66 16.31
CA PRO A 228 10.74 12.46 15.49
C PRO A 228 12.19 11.98 15.43
N TYR A 229 12.38 10.68 15.25
CA TYR A 229 13.70 10.11 15.04
C TYR A 229 13.75 9.18 13.82
N ASP A 230 14.98 8.95 13.38
CA ASP A 230 15.28 8.26 12.15
C ASP A 230 16.48 7.33 12.38
N ASN A 231 16.29 6.03 12.20
CA ASN A 231 17.36 5.03 12.37
C ASN A 231 18.34 4.96 11.17
N GLY A 232 17.96 5.59 10.07
CA GLY A 232 18.70 5.64 8.82
C GLY A 232 18.55 4.41 7.92
N GLU A 233 17.56 3.57 8.19
CA GLU A 233 17.29 2.35 7.42
C GLU A 233 15.92 2.41 6.70
N TRP A 234 14.85 2.87 7.36
CA TRP A 234 13.52 2.98 6.74
C TRP A 234 12.63 4.07 7.38
N THR A 235 11.44 4.26 6.79
CA THR A 235 10.34 5.11 7.28
C THR A 235 9.02 4.41 7.30
N GLU A 236 8.10 4.93 8.11
CA GLU A 236 6.75 4.39 8.23
C GLU A 236 5.68 5.48 8.07
N PRO A 237 5.55 6.12 6.89
CA PRO A 237 4.50 7.11 6.68
C PRO A 237 3.09 6.54 6.88
N GLY A 238 2.90 5.23 6.65
CA GLY A 238 1.66 4.51 6.95
C GLY A 238 1.27 4.51 8.43
N ALA A 239 2.17 4.88 9.36
CA ALA A 239 1.87 5.05 10.79
C ALA A 239 0.75 6.06 11.04
N ALA A 240 0.62 7.06 10.16
CA ALA A 240 -0.47 8.03 10.20
C ALA A 240 -1.86 7.36 10.24
N ALA A 241 -2.01 6.16 9.63
CA ALA A 241 -3.27 5.41 9.65
C ALA A 241 -3.63 4.92 11.06
N GLY A 242 -2.67 4.32 11.77
CA GLY A 242 -2.88 3.84 13.14
C GLY A 242 -3.08 4.99 14.12
N VAL A 243 -2.35 6.11 13.94
CA VAL A 243 -2.57 7.31 14.74
C VAL A 243 -3.96 7.90 14.47
N ALA A 244 -4.39 7.98 13.20
CA ALA A 244 -5.74 8.44 12.85
C ALA A 244 -6.83 7.57 13.51
N MET A 245 -6.62 6.26 13.56
CA MET A 245 -7.52 5.31 14.21
C MET A 245 -7.60 5.53 15.72
N ILE A 246 -6.47 5.69 16.42
CA ILE A 246 -6.43 6.04 17.86
C ILE A 246 -7.20 7.34 18.12
N GLN A 247 -6.94 8.36 17.31
CA GLN A 247 -7.59 9.65 17.43
C GLN A 247 -9.10 9.57 17.14
N TYR A 248 -9.51 8.74 16.17
CA TYR A 248 -10.91 8.47 15.90
C TYR A 248 -11.60 7.75 17.06
N PHE A 249 -11.00 6.68 17.60
CA PHE A 249 -11.53 5.99 18.78
C PHE A 249 -11.61 6.89 20.01
N ALA A 250 -10.62 7.75 20.22
CA ALA A 250 -10.64 8.75 21.29
C ALA A 250 -11.77 9.77 21.09
N TYR A 251 -12.06 10.17 19.85
CA TYR A 251 -13.22 11.01 19.55
C TYR A 251 -14.54 10.32 19.90
N GLU A 252 -14.74 9.07 19.47
CA GLU A 252 -15.95 8.30 19.80
C GLU A 252 -16.11 8.11 21.30
N ARG A 253 -15.02 7.81 22.01
CA ARG A 253 -15.05 7.58 23.47
C ARG A 253 -15.25 8.85 24.28
N PHE A 254 -14.61 9.96 23.91
CA PHE A 254 -14.51 11.16 24.76
C PHE A 254 -15.27 12.38 24.24
N GLY A 255 -15.70 12.39 22.97
CA GLY A 255 -16.43 13.48 22.34
C GLY A 255 -15.63 14.76 22.09
N ASP A 256 -14.32 14.77 22.34
CA ASP A 256 -13.47 15.96 22.11
C ASP A 256 -13.09 16.08 20.63
N ARG A 257 -13.52 17.19 20.02
CA ARG A 257 -13.29 17.48 18.59
C ARG A 257 -11.82 17.60 18.21
N LYS A 258 -10.90 17.83 19.17
CA LYS A 258 -9.46 17.89 18.87
C LYS A 258 -8.95 16.57 18.30
N TYR A 259 -9.48 15.43 18.76
CA TYR A 259 -9.04 14.12 18.27
C TYR A 259 -9.53 13.89 16.84
N MET A 260 -10.78 14.23 16.52
CA MET A 260 -11.29 14.18 15.14
C MET A 260 -10.47 15.10 14.20
N LYS A 261 -10.04 16.27 14.68
CA LYS A 261 -9.13 17.14 13.92
C LYS A 261 -7.80 16.43 13.62
N ALA A 262 -7.16 15.84 14.62
CA ALA A 262 -5.90 15.12 14.43
C ALA A 262 -6.05 13.91 13.48
N ALA A 263 -7.12 13.12 13.63
CA ALA A 263 -7.44 12.04 12.70
C ALA A 263 -7.58 12.55 11.25
N THR A 264 -8.24 13.69 11.07
CA THR A 264 -8.42 14.32 9.75
C THR A 264 -7.09 14.79 9.15
N GLU A 265 -6.18 15.38 9.94
CA GLU A 265 -4.87 15.80 9.44
C GLU A 265 -4.02 14.59 9.02
N CYS A 266 -4.03 13.50 9.78
CA CYS A 266 -3.37 12.25 9.39
C CYS A 266 -3.95 11.68 8.08
N MET A 267 -5.28 11.66 7.95
CA MET A 267 -5.91 11.16 6.72
C MET A 267 -5.63 12.06 5.52
N LYS A 268 -5.53 13.40 5.70
CA LYS A 268 -5.12 14.32 4.62
C LYS A 268 -3.69 14.04 4.14
N TYR A 269 -2.76 13.79 5.06
CA TYR A 269 -1.41 13.38 4.70
C TYR A 269 -1.42 12.11 3.84
N LEU A 270 -2.19 11.10 4.24
CA LEU A 270 -2.34 9.86 3.48
C LEU A 270 -3.07 10.06 2.13
N GLU A 271 -3.87 11.12 1.98
CA GLU A 271 -4.51 11.45 0.71
C GLU A 271 -3.50 11.89 -0.37
N GLU A 272 -2.35 12.44 0.01
CA GLU A 272 -1.32 12.92 -0.93
C GLU A 272 -0.56 11.78 -1.63
N PHE A 273 -0.51 10.60 -1.00
CA PHE A 273 0.24 9.45 -1.50
C PHE A 273 -0.34 8.89 -2.80
N GLN A 274 0.50 8.79 -3.82
CA GLN A 274 0.21 8.10 -5.09
C GLN A 274 0.71 6.64 -5.10
N ARG A 275 1.32 6.21 -4.00
CA ARG A 275 2.02 4.94 -3.80
C ARG A 275 1.64 4.36 -2.44
N ASN A 276 1.71 3.05 -2.29
CA ASN A 276 1.25 2.38 -1.08
C ASN A 276 2.20 2.69 0.09
N PRO A 277 1.75 3.40 1.15
CA PRO A 277 2.59 3.85 2.26
C PRO A 277 2.86 2.78 3.34
N GLY A 278 2.45 1.53 3.11
CA GLY A 278 2.49 0.47 4.12
C GLY A 278 3.89 0.10 4.62
N TYR A 279 3.99 -0.46 5.82
CA TYR A 279 5.25 -1.04 6.33
C TYR A 279 4.95 -2.32 7.10
N GLU A 280 4.02 -2.24 8.05
CA GLU A 280 3.53 -3.37 8.85
C GLU A 280 2.00 -3.33 8.94
N VAL A 281 1.38 -3.81 10.02
CA VAL A 281 -0.07 -4.00 10.11
C VAL A 281 -0.93 -2.74 10.20
N VAL A 282 -0.39 -1.58 10.59
CA VAL A 282 -1.22 -0.39 10.89
C VAL A 282 -1.92 0.23 9.69
N TYR A 283 -1.31 0.19 8.49
CA TYR A 283 -1.94 0.74 7.27
C TYR A 283 -3.11 -0.11 6.77
N LEU A 284 -3.21 -1.39 7.18
CA LEU A 284 -4.25 -2.31 6.77
C LEU A 284 -5.65 -1.86 7.23
N TYR A 285 -5.72 -0.94 8.19
CA TYR A 285 -6.97 -0.32 8.66
C TYR A 285 -7.45 0.85 7.79
N LEU A 286 -6.69 1.29 6.78
CA LEU A 286 -7.05 2.43 5.93
C LEU A 286 -8.40 2.25 5.19
N PRO A 287 -8.70 1.09 4.59
CA PRO A 287 -10.01 0.88 3.97
C PRO A 287 -11.17 1.05 4.96
N TYR A 288 -11.02 0.46 6.15
CA TYR A 288 -12.02 0.55 7.20
C TYR A 288 -12.20 1.99 7.69
N LEU A 289 -11.11 2.65 8.09
CA LEU A 289 -11.18 4.00 8.65
C LEU A 289 -11.72 5.00 7.62
N SER A 290 -11.27 4.93 6.35
CA SER A 290 -11.76 5.81 5.30
C SER A 290 -13.25 5.61 5.02
N ALA A 291 -13.71 4.36 4.88
CA ALA A 291 -15.13 4.05 4.67
C ALA A 291 -15.97 4.53 5.86
N ARG A 292 -15.48 4.31 7.09
CA ARG A 292 -16.13 4.73 8.33
C ARG A 292 -16.27 6.23 8.45
N LEU A 293 -15.19 6.98 8.21
CA LEU A 293 -15.22 8.43 8.20
C LEU A 293 -16.14 8.98 7.09
N ASN A 294 -16.18 8.35 5.91
CA ASN A 294 -17.08 8.72 4.80
C ASN A 294 -18.56 8.53 5.11
N ALA A 295 -18.91 7.65 6.06
CA ALA A 295 -20.28 7.52 6.53
C ALA A 295 -20.69 8.65 7.49
N MET A 296 -19.75 9.47 7.96
CA MET A 296 -20.02 10.69 8.75
C MET A 296 -20.36 11.86 7.81
N GLU A 297 -21.13 12.87 8.28
CA GLU A 297 -21.70 13.93 7.43
C GLU A 297 -20.70 14.73 6.56
N ASN A 298 -19.40 14.74 6.89
CA ASN A 298 -18.37 15.54 6.20
C ASN A 298 -17.16 14.71 5.70
N GLY A 299 -17.21 13.38 5.75
CA GLY A 299 -16.10 12.53 5.32
C GLY A 299 -15.98 12.43 3.80
N HIS A 300 -14.80 12.72 3.26
CA HIS A 300 -14.51 12.64 1.83
C HIS A 300 -13.10 12.10 1.56
N PHE A 301 -12.85 10.86 1.98
CA PHE A 301 -11.61 10.12 1.78
C PHE A 301 -11.74 9.11 0.64
N ASP A 302 -10.63 8.80 -0.02
CA ASP A 302 -10.64 7.93 -1.19
C ASP A 302 -10.52 6.44 -0.79
N THR A 303 -11.63 5.85 -0.35
CA THR A 303 -11.69 4.44 0.03
C THR A 303 -11.24 3.51 -1.10
N ALA A 304 -11.51 3.86 -2.37
CA ALA A 304 -11.08 3.03 -3.50
C ALA A 304 -9.56 2.98 -3.66
N LYS A 305 -8.86 4.10 -3.39
CA LYS A 305 -7.40 4.13 -3.35
C LYS A 305 -6.86 3.22 -2.24
N TYR A 306 -7.41 3.31 -1.04
CA TYR A 306 -6.95 2.51 0.09
C TYR A 306 -7.27 1.02 -0.08
N MET A 307 -8.37 0.68 -0.75
CA MET A 307 -8.62 -0.69 -1.20
C MET A 307 -7.53 -1.15 -2.16
N GLU A 308 -7.19 -0.38 -3.19
CA GLU A 308 -6.09 -0.75 -4.10
C GLU A 308 -4.74 -0.90 -3.35
N PHE A 309 -4.44 -0.04 -2.38
CA PHE A 309 -3.24 -0.16 -1.53
C PHE A 309 -3.24 -1.42 -0.67
N PHE A 310 -4.38 -1.82 -0.12
CA PHE A 310 -4.47 -3.06 0.67
C PHE A 310 -4.07 -4.30 -0.13
N PHE A 311 -4.43 -4.35 -1.42
CA PHE A 311 -4.22 -5.52 -2.30
C PHE A 311 -2.92 -5.45 -3.13
N THR A 312 -2.10 -4.42 -2.92
CA THR A 312 -0.83 -4.19 -3.64
C THR A 312 0.38 -4.26 -2.72
N GLU A 313 1.58 -4.34 -3.30
CA GLU A 313 2.83 -4.24 -2.56
C GLU A 313 3.02 -2.83 -1.96
N SER A 314 3.74 -2.75 -0.85
CA SER A 314 4.19 -1.48 -0.28
C SER A 314 5.35 -0.90 -1.08
N ASP A 315 5.30 0.41 -1.29
CA ASP A 315 6.42 1.17 -1.85
C ASP A 315 7.44 1.63 -0.77
N TYR A 316 7.11 1.50 0.52
CA TYR A 316 7.93 1.95 1.67
C TYR A 316 8.55 0.80 2.49
N ARG A 317 8.02 -0.41 2.34
CA ARG A 317 8.70 -1.66 2.66
C ARG A 317 8.67 -2.49 1.39
N HIS A 318 9.74 -2.38 0.61
CA HIS A 318 9.88 -3.15 -0.62
C HIS A 318 9.63 -4.62 -0.33
N GLU A 319 8.91 -5.29 -1.23
CA GLU A 319 8.62 -6.71 -1.08
C GLU A 319 7.76 -7.02 0.16
N TYR A 320 6.81 -6.17 0.56
CA TYR A 320 5.80 -6.50 1.58
C TYR A 320 4.38 -6.21 1.09
N GLY A 321 3.42 -7.09 1.38
CA GLY A 321 2.01 -6.89 1.05
C GLY A 321 1.23 -8.20 0.87
N MET A 322 0.07 -8.13 0.21
CA MET A 322 -0.75 -9.32 -0.05
C MET A 322 -0.22 -10.21 -1.18
N PHE A 323 -0.21 -11.52 -0.96
CA PHE A 323 0.11 -12.54 -1.95
C PHE A 323 -1.09 -12.77 -2.88
N ASN A 324 -0.89 -12.61 -4.19
CA ASN A 324 -1.94 -12.74 -5.21
C ASN A 324 -1.67 -13.89 -6.21
N GLY A 325 -0.58 -14.64 -6.01
CA GLY A 325 -0.13 -15.73 -6.88
C GLY A 325 -0.64 -17.12 -6.44
N GLU A 326 -0.05 -18.18 -6.99
CA GLU A 326 -0.45 -19.59 -6.76
C GLU A 326 -0.15 -20.11 -5.34
N TYR A 327 0.76 -19.47 -4.60
CA TYR A 327 1.14 -19.85 -3.24
C TYR A 327 0.72 -18.76 -2.24
N GLY A 328 0.05 -19.16 -1.16
CA GLY A 328 -0.31 -18.26 -0.06
C GLY A 328 -1.29 -17.15 -0.45
N THR A 329 -2.13 -17.34 -1.47
CA THR A 329 -3.08 -16.31 -1.95
C THR A 329 -3.91 -15.74 -0.80
N GLY A 330 -3.96 -14.41 -0.69
CA GLY A 330 -4.65 -13.68 0.38
C GLY A 330 -3.84 -13.50 1.67
N LEU A 331 -2.67 -14.13 1.84
CA LEU A 331 -1.82 -13.90 3.01
C LEU A 331 -1.02 -12.59 2.86
N ILE A 332 -0.63 -11.99 3.98
CA ILE A 332 0.28 -10.83 4.05
C ILE A 332 1.67 -11.31 4.50
N GLY A 333 2.72 -10.71 3.95
CA GLY A 333 4.08 -10.89 4.45
C GLY A 333 5.10 -10.30 3.50
N SER A 334 6.35 -10.72 3.66
CA SER A 334 7.42 -10.35 2.73
C SER A 334 7.18 -11.05 1.39
N ARG A 335 6.67 -10.30 0.42
CA ARG A 335 6.44 -10.70 -0.96
C ARG A 335 7.71 -10.58 -1.78
N THR A 336 8.23 -11.72 -2.16
CA THR A 336 8.75 -11.86 -3.53
C THR A 336 7.70 -12.57 -4.32
N GLU A 337 7.53 -12.17 -5.58
CA GLU A 337 6.22 -12.22 -6.22
C GLU A 337 5.62 -13.66 -6.22
N TYR A 338 6.40 -14.75 -6.03
CA TYR A 338 5.87 -16.13 -5.92
C TYR A 338 6.67 -17.13 -5.03
N GLY A 339 7.37 -16.66 -4.01
CA GLY A 339 8.04 -17.56 -3.06
C GLY A 339 8.19 -17.01 -1.65
N GLY A 340 8.03 -15.69 -1.52
CA GLY A 340 8.23 -14.93 -0.29
C GLY A 340 7.56 -15.54 0.93
N THR A 341 7.89 -15.02 2.09
CA THR A 341 7.46 -15.57 3.36
C THR A 341 6.19 -14.88 3.85
N PRO A 342 4.97 -15.44 3.60
CA PRO A 342 3.78 -14.96 4.27
C PRO A 342 3.91 -15.16 5.79
N GLU A 343 3.28 -14.26 6.53
CA GLU A 343 3.34 -14.17 7.98
C GLU A 343 1.93 -14.35 8.55
N SER A 344 1.76 -15.27 9.51
CA SER A 344 0.43 -15.61 10.01
C SER A 344 -0.20 -14.47 10.80
N PHE A 345 0.57 -13.79 11.67
CA PHE A 345 0.10 -12.62 12.42
C PHE A 345 -0.45 -11.51 11.52
N ALA A 346 0.34 -11.03 10.56
CA ALA A 346 -0.07 -9.96 9.65
C ALA A 346 -1.29 -10.37 8.81
N SER A 347 -1.35 -11.64 8.36
CA SER A 347 -2.48 -12.17 7.60
C SER A 347 -3.78 -12.18 8.41
N ILE A 348 -3.73 -12.63 9.67
CA ILE A 348 -4.90 -12.63 10.56
C ILE A 348 -5.36 -11.20 10.82
N VAL A 349 -4.43 -10.29 11.14
CA VAL A 349 -4.75 -8.87 11.39
C VAL A 349 -5.39 -8.24 10.15
N ALA A 350 -4.86 -8.47 8.96
CA ALA A 350 -5.39 -7.93 7.70
C ALA A 350 -6.87 -8.27 7.49
N ALA A 351 -7.26 -9.52 7.74
CA ALA A 351 -8.66 -9.95 7.64
C ALA A 351 -9.54 -9.21 8.64
N THR A 352 -9.11 -9.13 9.90
CA THR A 352 -9.88 -8.48 10.98
C THR A 352 -9.99 -6.97 10.81
N ALA A 353 -8.99 -6.34 10.17
CA ALA A 353 -8.99 -4.91 9.86
C ALA A 353 -9.90 -4.57 8.67
N LEU A 354 -9.92 -5.43 7.64
CA LEU A 354 -10.65 -5.15 6.40
C LEU A 354 -12.16 -5.39 6.55
N VAL A 355 -12.58 -6.56 7.05
CA VAL A 355 -13.99 -7.02 6.98
C VAL A 355 -15.02 -5.98 7.47
N PRO A 356 -14.83 -5.26 8.60
CA PRO A 356 -15.77 -4.27 9.08
C PRO A 356 -16.06 -3.12 8.09
N MET A 357 -15.17 -2.86 7.13
CA MET A 357 -15.37 -1.82 6.11
C MET A 357 -16.68 -2.00 5.34
N LEU A 358 -17.16 -3.24 5.17
CA LEU A 358 -18.38 -3.55 4.43
C LEU A 358 -19.66 -3.03 5.08
N LYS A 359 -19.61 -2.68 6.38
CA LYS A 359 -20.73 -1.95 7.01
C LYS A 359 -20.86 -0.53 6.46
N TYR A 360 -19.76 0.03 5.99
CA TYR A 360 -19.63 1.42 5.56
C TYR A 360 -19.60 1.55 4.03
N ASP A 361 -19.06 0.57 3.30
CA ASP A 361 -19.12 0.52 1.83
C ASP A 361 -19.34 -0.90 1.32
N GLN A 362 -20.61 -1.27 1.12
CA GLN A 362 -21.01 -2.64 0.76
C GLN A 362 -20.57 -3.07 -0.63
N ARG A 363 -20.17 -2.12 -1.49
CA ARG A 363 -19.93 -2.39 -2.92
C ARG A 363 -18.76 -3.34 -3.14
N TYR A 364 -17.87 -3.49 -2.16
CA TYR A 364 -16.73 -4.41 -2.18
C TYR A 364 -17.07 -5.83 -1.68
N ALA A 365 -18.36 -6.17 -1.46
CA ALA A 365 -18.78 -7.46 -0.91
C ALA A 365 -18.19 -8.68 -1.64
N ILE A 366 -18.14 -8.65 -2.98
CA ILE A 366 -17.56 -9.73 -3.78
C ILE A 366 -16.04 -9.84 -3.57
N GLU A 367 -15.34 -8.71 -3.60
CA GLU A 367 -13.88 -8.65 -3.44
C GLU A 367 -13.43 -9.14 -2.07
N VAL A 368 -14.07 -8.63 -1.01
CA VAL A 368 -13.80 -9.04 0.37
C VAL A 368 -14.20 -10.50 0.60
N GLY A 369 -15.33 -10.95 0.04
CA GLY A 369 -15.75 -12.35 0.12
C GLY A 369 -14.76 -13.30 -0.53
N ARG A 370 -14.28 -12.97 -1.74
CA ARG A 370 -13.22 -13.70 -2.45
C ARG A 370 -11.92 -13.71 -1.63
N TYR A 371 -11.50 -12.56 -1.11
CA TYR A 371 -10.31 -12.44 -0.28
C TYR A 371 -10.35 -13.34 0.97
N ILE A 372 -11.44 -13.29 1.75
CA ILE A 372 -11.58 -14.10 2.97
C ILE A 372 -11.59 -15.60 2.65
N LEU A 373 -12.20 -16.00 1.53
CA LEU A 373 -12.20 -17.40 1.10
C LEU A 373 -10.79 -17.91 0.79
N HIS A 374 -9.98 -17.11 0.09
CA HIS A 374 -8.57 -17.44 -0.20
C HIS A 374 -7.70 -17.40 1.05
N LEU A 375 -7.81 -16.36 1.86
CA LEU A 375 -7.05 -16.22 3.11
C LEU A 375 -7.30 -17.40 4.05
N THR A 376 -8.56 -17.77 4.28
CA THR A 376 -8.90 -18.87 5.19
C THR A 376 -8.46 -20.24 4.67
N GLN A 377 -8.37 -20.42 3.35
CA GLN A 377 -7.73 -21.59 2.75
C GLN A 377 -6.22 -21.57 2.99
N SER A 378 -5.57 -20.47 2.63
CA SER A 378 -4.11 -20.33 2.66
C SER A 378 -3.54 -20.35 4.07
N LEU A 379 -4.30 -19.93 5.09
CA LEU A 379 -3.88 -20.03 6.48
C LEU A 379 -3.56 -21.47 6.91
N ASN A 380 -4.11 -22.50 6.23
CA ASN A 380 -3.74 -23.89 6.48
C ASN A 380 -2.24 -24.16 6.35
N LEU A 381 -1.52 -23.37 5.54
CA LEU A 381 -0.07 -23.52 5.37
C LEU A 381 0.68 -23.40 6.71
N PHE A 382 0.20 -22.59 7.64
CA PHE A 382 0.80 -22.40 8.96
C PHE A 382 0.51 -23.53 9.96
N TYR A 383 -0.32 -24.52 9.60
CA TYR A 383 -0.76 -25.61 10.49
C TYR A 383 -0.47 -27.02 9.94
N PRO A 384 0.80 -27.34 9.60
CA PRO A 384 1.12 -28.68 9.16
C PRO A 384 0.89 -29.68 10.28
N ASN A 385 0.42 -30.89 9.93
CA ASN A 385 0.08 -31.97 10.87
C ASN A 385 -1.00 -31.61 11.91
N ASN A 386 -1.85 -30.61 11.66
CA ASN A 386 -2.93 -30.18 12.56
C ASN A 386 -2.45 -29.78 13.96
N THR A 387 -1.33 -29.05 14.05
CA THR A 387 -0.97 -28.36 15.29
C THR A 387 -2.05 -27.35 15.70
N VAL A 388 -2.10 -27.01 16.99
CA VAL A 388 -2.96 -25.94 17.51
C VAL A 388 -2.27 -24.57 17.41
N ILE A 389 -0.94 -24.55 17.42
CA ILE A 389 -0.12 -23.36 17.34
C ILE A 389 0.33 -23.16 15.88
N PRO A 390 0.07 -22.00 15.25
CA PRO A 390 0.54 -21.70 13.91
C PRO A 390 2.05 -21.54 13.88
N PHE A 391 2.65 -21.83 12.72
CA PHE A 391 3.95 -21.28 12.39
C PHE A 391 3.86 -19.77 12.13
N ASP A 392 4.92 -19.06 12.48
CA ASP A 392 5.03 -17.62 12.27
C ASP A 392 5.08 -17.27 10.78
N ARG A 393 5.96 -17.98 10.07
CA ARG A 393 6.25 -17.81 8.65
C ARG A 393 6.26 -19.16 7.98
N VAL A 394 5.86 -19.18 6.71
CA VAL A 394 5.99 -20.35 5.84
C VAL A 394 6.63 -19.94 4.53
N SER A 395 7.25 -20.88 3.85
CA SER A 395 7.78 -20.70 2.49
C SER A 395 7.38 -21.88 1.64
N ARG A 396 7.36 -21.69 0.33
CA ARG A 396 6.98 -22.74 -0.64
C ARG A 396 7.88 -23.98 -0.54
N MET A 397 9.14 -23.80 -0.17
CA MET A 397 10.18 -24.85 -0.14
C MET A 397 10.24 -25.65 1.18
N ASN A 398 9.36 -25.41 2.16
CA ASN A 398 9.42 -26.08 3.47
C ASN A 398 10.84 -26.02 4.10
N GLU A 399 11.47 -24.84 4.10
CA GLU A 399 12.69 -24.65 4.89
C GLU A 399 12.34 -24.79 6.38
N THR A 400 12.55 -26.00 6.92
CA THR A 400 12.24 -26.34 8.31
C THR A 400 13.19 -25.66 9.30
N GLU A 401 14.30 -25.09 8.84
CA GLU A 401 15.35 -24.56 9.72
C GLU A 401 14.96 -23.23 10.41
N ASN A 402 13.91 -22.52 9.94
CA ASN A 402 13.49 -21.21 10.47
C ASN A 402 12.00 -21.10 10.86
N GLN A 403 11.22 -22.18 10.83
CA GLN A 403 9.79 -22.15 11.18
C GLN A 403 9.59 -22.21 12.71
N LYS A 404 9.29 -21.07 13.33
CA LYS A 404 8.94 -20.98 14.76
C LYS A 404 7.42 -21.07 14.96
N GLN A 405 6.99 -21.73 16.02
CA GLN A 405 5.58 -21.72 16.43
C GLN A 405 5.26 -20.42 17.17
N SER A 406 4.31 -19.66 16.65
CA SER A 406 4.01 -18.27 17.04
C SER A 406 2.79 -18.22 17.97
N ILE A 407 3.04 -17.94 19.25
CA ILE A 407 1.98 -17.65 20.22
C ILE A 407 1.34 -16.30 19.88
N LEU A 408 2.14 -15.32 19.44
CA LEU A 408 1.66 -14.04 18.92
C LEU A 408 0.58 -14.24 17.84
N SER A 409 0.87 -15.03 16.81
CA SER A 409 -0.10 -15.25 15.73
C SER A 409 -1.35 -15.96 16.21
N GLY A 410 -1.18 -16.98 17.06
CA GLY A 410 -2.31 -17.69 17.67
C GLY A 410 -3.20 -16.79 18.53
N ALA A 411 -2.63 -15.81 19.21
CA ALA A 411 -3.33 -14.88 20.09
C ALA A 411 -4.39 -14.04 19.38
N TYR A 412 -4.35 -13.93 18.04
CA TYR A 412 -5.34 -13.19 17.24
C TYR A 412 -6.39 -14.09 16.59
N LEU A 413 -6.27 -15.42 16.69
CA LEU A 413 -7.15 -16.35 15.97
C LEU A 413 -8.62 -16.21 16.33
N GLY A 414 -8.95 -15.88 17.59
CA GLY A 414 -10.34 -15.67 17.99
C GLY A 414 -11.01 -14.51 17.25
N LEU A 415 -10.27 -13.46 16.89
CA LEU A 415 -10.79 -12.32 16.14
C LEU A 415 -11.22 -12.72 14.72
N LEU A 416 -10.45 -13.60 14.07
CA LEU A 416 -10.75 -14.16 12.75
C LEU A 416 -11.83 -15.25 12.84
N ALA A 417 -11.68 -16.18 13.78
CA ALA A 417 -12.54 -17.34 13.90
C ALA A 417 -13.96 -16.98 14.36
N ALA A 418 -14.11 -15.92 15.16
CA ALA A 418 -15.42 -15.45 15.59
C ALA A 418 -16.25 -14.86 14.44
N MET A 419 -15.60 -14.26 13.45
CA MET A 419 -16.30 -13.63 12.32
C MET A 419 -16.64 -14.60 11.18
N ILE A 420 -16.20 -15.87 11.19
CA ILE A 420 -16.43 -16.81 10.08
C ILE A 420 -17.21 -18.04 10.54
N GLU A 421 -18.26 -18.39 9.79
CA GLU A 421 -19.08 -19.58 9.99
C GLU A 421 -19.28 -20.31 8.63
N GLN A 422 -19.20 -21.65 8.63
CA GLN A 422 -19.53 -22.43 7.44
C GLN A 422 -21.04 -22.45 7.20
N THR A 423 -21.43 -22.53 5.94
CA THR A 423 -22.81 -22.82 5.57
C THR A 423 -22.98 -24.29 5.15
N ASN A 424 -24.19 -24.68 4.76
CA ASN A 424 -24.46 -25.98 4.15
C ASN A 424 -23.81 -26.15 2.75
N VAL A 425 -23.31 -25.06 2.15
CA VAL A 425 -22.62 -25.08 0.86
C VAL A 425 -21.14 -24.83 1.11
N GLU A 426 -20.30 -25.82 0.80
CA GLU A 426 -18.85 -25.67 0.85
C GLU A 426 -18.42 -24.48 -0.01
N GLY A 427 -17.40 -23.72 0.43
CA GLY A 427 -16.95 -22.51 -0.28
C GLY A 427 -17.83 -21.26 -0.08
N ILE A 428 -18.99 -21.37 0.55
CA ILE A 428 -19.80 -20.20 0.97
C ILE A 428 -19.71 -20.06 2.49
N LEU A 429 -19.04 -19.00 2.92
CA LEU A 429 -18.90 -18.62 4.32
C LEU A 429 -19.93 -17.55 4.69
N LYS A 430 -20.49 -17.64 5.90
CA LYS A 430 -21.22 -16.54 6.55
C LYS A 430 -20.20 -15.74 7.36
N VAL A 431 -19.94 -14.50 6.96
CA VAL A 431 -18.93 -13.63 7.57
C VAL A 431 -19.59 -12.50 8.34
N ASP A 432 -19.38 -12.43 9.66
CA ASP A 432 -19.91 -11.39 10.54
C ASP A 432 -19.12 -10.09 10.37
N LEU A 433 -19.84 -9.01 10.05
CA LEU A 433 -19.24 -7.69 9.83
C LEU A 433 -19.10 -6.86 11.12
N ASN A 434 -19.59 -7.35 12.26
CA ASN A 434 -19.68 -6.63 13.53
C ASN A 434 -18.57 -7.01 14.50
N THR A 435 -18.06 -8.23 14.40
CA THR A 435 -17.11 -8.81 15.36
C THR A 435 -15.90 -7.92 15.64
N ASN A 436 -15.37 -7.25 14.62
CA ASN A 436 -14.19 -6.39 14.70
C ASN A 436 -14.53 -4.92 14.42
N ASP A 437 -15.80 -4.54 14.51
CA ASP A 437 -16.24 -3.14 14.47
C ASP A 437 -16.31 -2.60 15.90
N TYR A 438 -15.48 -1.61 16.22
CA TYR A 438 -15.27 -1.11 17.59
C TYR A 438 -15.90 0.26 17.79
N TYR A 439 -16.24 0.66 19.01
CA TYR A 439 -16.81 1.98 19.32
C TYR A 439 -18.06 2.30 18.49
N VAL A 440 -18.93 1.32 18.32
CA VAL A 440 -20.20 1.47 17.61
C VAL A 440 -21.29 1.65 18.65
N ASP A 441 -22.22 2.57 18.38
CA ASP A 441 -23.43 2.71 19.18
C ASP A 441 -24.27 1.42 19.11
N GLU A 442 -24.30 0.64 20.19
CA GLU A 442 -24.98 -0.66 20.27
C GLU A 442 -26.47 -0.56 19.93
N GLU A 443 -27.14 0.53 20.30
CA GLU A 443 -28.57 0.72 20.01
C GLU A 443 -28.84 0.90 18.51
N LYS A 444 -27.81 1.31 17.76
CA LYS A 444 -27.86 1.52 16.31
C LYS A 444 -27.17 0.40 15.53
N ASN A 445 -26.58 -0.58 16.21
CA ASN A 445 -25.79 -1.61 15.55
C ASN A 445 -26.62 -2.85 15.23
N LEU A 446 -26.97 -3.03 13.95
CA LEU A 446 -27.66 -4.24 13.50
C LEU A 446 -26.67 -5.37 13.17
N PRO A 447 -26.94 -6.63 13.56
CA PRO A 447 -26.17 -7.77 13.09
C PRO A 447 -26.22 -7.86 11.56
N MET A 448 -25.04 -8.00 10.94
CA MET A 448 -24.83 -7.91 9.50
C MET A 448 -23.85 -8.97 9.05
N TYR A 449 -24.21 -9.70 8.01
CA TYR A 449 -23.43 -10.86 7.54
C TYR A 449 -23.25 -10.85 6.03
N LEU A 450 -22.00 -10.99 5.59
CA LEU A 450 -21.66 -11.23 4.19
C LEU A 450 -21.77 -12.72 3.87
N LEU A 451 -22.39 -13.04 2.74
CA LEU A 451 -22.29 -14.34 2.10
C LEU A 451 -21.89 -14.15 0.63
N PHE A 452 -20.82 -14.81 0.21
CA PHE A 452 -20.31 -14.76 -1.15
C PHE A 452 -20.41 -16.14 -1.80
N ASN A 453 -21.04 -16.21 -2.98
CA ASN A 453 -21.11 -17.41 -3.78
C ASN A 453 -20.01 -17.40 -4.85
N PRO A 454 -18.94 -18.21 -4.69
CA PRO A 454 -17.84 -18.23 -5.64
C PRO A 454 -18.12 -19.06 -6.91
N TYR A 455 -19.24 -19.79 -6.95
CA TYR A 455 -19.56 -20.70 -8.05
C TYR A 455 -20.19 -19.97 -9.24
N ASP A 456 -20.01 -20.53 -10.43
CA ASP A 456 -20.66 -20.10 -11.69
C ASP A 456 -22.16 -20.44 -11.78
N SER A 457 -22.70 -21.04 -10.72
CA SER A 457 -24.09 -21.45 -10.58
C SER A 457 -24.70 -20.86 -9.32
N LYS A 458 -26.02 -20.64 -9.38
CA LYS A 458 -26.84 -20.18 -8.26
C LYS A 458 -26.86 -21.22 -7.14
N GLN A 459 -26.68 -20.79 -5.89
CA GLN A 459 -26.60 -21.67 -4.71
C GLN A 459 -27.69 -21.35 -3.68
N GLU A 460 -28.19 -22.41 -3.04
CA GLU A 460 -29.20 -22.32 -1.97
C GLU A 460 -28.55 -22.57 -0.60
N VAL A 461 -28.59 -21.55 0.25
CA VAL A 461 -27.89 -21.50 1.52
C VAL A 461 -28.89 -21.49 2.68
N GLN A 462 -28.69 -22.36 3.66
CA GLN A 462 -29.40 -22.34 4.93
C GLN A 462 -28.79 -21.25 5.81
N TYR A 463 -29.53 -20.17 5.98
CA TYR A 463 -29.14 -19.03 6.82
C TYR A 463 -29.76 -19.19 8.21
N LYS A 464 -28.89 -19.37 9.21
CA LYS A 464 -29.27 -19.39 10.63
C LYS A 464 -29.25 -17.98 11.22
N ILE A 465 -30.29 -17.61 11.95
CA ILE A 465 -30.39 -16.33 12.66
C ILE A 465 -29.47 -16.35 13.87
N GLN A 466 -28.73 -15.26 14.11
CA GLN A 466 -27.86 -15.09 15.27
C GLN A 466 -28.51 -14.19 16.34
N SER A 467 -29.39 -13.28 15.93
CA SER A 467 -30.14 -12.41 16.84
C SER A 467 -31.16 -13.17 17.69
N GLU A 468 -31.41 -12.69 18.90
CA GLU A 468 -32.51 -13.19 19.72
C GLU A 468 -33.88 -12.77 19.15
N GLY A 469 -34.86 -13.67 19.18
CA GLY A 469 -36.23 -13.39 18.78
C GLY A 469 -36.48 -13.54 17.28
N THR A 470 -37.46 -12.79 16.78
CA THR A 470 -37.87 -12.85 15.36
C THR A 470 -37.31 -11.64 14.61
N VAL A 471 -36.72 -11.87 13.44
CA VAL A 471 -36.09 -10.83 12.61
C VAL A 471 -36.62 -10.84 11.18
N ASN A 472 -36.44 -9.73 10.48
CA ASN A 472 -36.54 -9.65 9.03
C ASN A 472 -35.11 -9.62 8.44
N LEU A 473 -34.87 -10.40 7.40
CA LEU A 473 -33.60 -10.39 6.66
C LEU A 473 -33.66 -9.34 5.56
N TYR A 474 -32.86 -8.29 5.72
CA TYR A 474 -32.77 -7.17 4.79
C TYR A 474 -31.44 -7.21 4.04
N ASN A 475 -31.47 -7.31 2.71
CA ASN A 475 -30.27 -7.18 1.91
C ASN A 475 -29.91 -5.70 1.75
N VAL A 476 -28.85 -5.27 2.42
CA VAL A 476 -28.43 -3.85 2.40
C VAL A 476 -27.91 -3.42 1.03
N MET A 477 -27.44 -4.35 0.20
CA MET A 477 -26.91 -4.02 -1.14
C MET A 477 -28.02 -3.72 -2.14
N THR A 478 -29.13 -4.45 -2.09
CA THR A 478 -30.29 -4.26 -2.98
C THR A 478 -31.39 -3.42 -2.34
N GLN A 479 -31.28 -3.13 -1.04
CA GLN A 479 -32.29 -2.43 -0.24
C GLN A 479 -33.65 -3.14 -0.22
N GLU A 480 -33.64 -4.47 -0.20
CA GLU A 480 -34.85 -5.30 -0.25
C GLU A 480 -34.90 -6.29 0.92
N PHE A 481 -36.11 -6.52 1.45
CA PHE A 481 -36.34 -7.63 2.37
C PHE A 481 -36.36 -8.95 1.61
N ILE A 482 -35.46 -9.87 1.96
CA ILE A 482 -35.36 -11.20 1.36
C ILE A 482 -36.41 -12.12 1.96
N THR A 483 -36.48 -12.17 3.29
CA THR A 483 -37.45 -12.97 4.06
C THR A 483 -37.85 -12.19 5.31
N LYS A 484 -39.15 -12.21 5.66
CA LYS A 484 -39.69 -11.55 6.86
C LYS A 484 -40.11 -12.58 7.93
N ASN A 485 -40.07 -12.18 9.20
CA ASN A 485 -40.48 -12.97 10.36
C ASN A 485 -39.77 -14.34 10.49
N VAL A 486 -38.44 -14.35 10.47
CA VAL A 486 -37.60 -15.54 10.66
C VAL A 486 -37.14 -15.61 12.12
N SER A 487 -37.26 -16.75 12.76
CA SER A 487 -36.95 -16.93 14.19
C SER A 487 -35.88 -17.97 14.50
N ASP A 488 -35.41 -18.74 13.51
CA ASP A 488 -34.41 -19.81 13.71
C ASP A 488 -33.50 -19.90 12.48
N GLN A 489 -34.03 -20.39 11.36
CA GLN A 489 -33.31 -20.46 10.10
C GLN A 489 -34.25 -20.29 8.90
N THR A 490 -33.69 -19.93 7.76
CA THR A 490 -34.40 -19.87 6.48
C THR A 490 -33.49 -20.20 5.32
N SER A 491 -34.07 -20.59 4.19
CA SER A 491 -33.31 -20.78 2.95
C SER A 491 -33.21 -19.46 2.20
N ILE A 492 -31.99 -19.04 1.87
CA ILE A 492 -31.72 -17.90 1.02
C ILE A 492 -31.04 -18.36 -0.27
N THR A 493 -31.14 -17.55 -1.31
CA THR A 493 -30.52 -17.88 -2.58
C THR A 493 -29.58 -16.80 -3.06
N ILE A 494 -28.39 -17.21 -3.48
CA ILE A 494 -27.33 -16.32 -3.95
C ILE A 494 -27.02 -16.67 -5.41
N ASN A 495 -26.96 -15.67 -6.28
CA ASN A 495 -26.66 -15.88 -7.71
C ASN A 495 -25.20 -16.30 -7.91
N ALA A 496 -24.88 -16.79 -9.11
CA ALA A 496 -23.52 -17.15 -9.49
C ALA A 496 -22.55 -15.95 -9.36
N THR A 497 -21.35 -16.19 -8.82
CA THR A 497 -20.28 -15.19 -8.67
C THR A 497 -20.78 -13.87 -8.06
N ASP A 498 -21.66 -13.96 -7.06
CA ASP A 498 -22.38 -12.83 -6.47
C ASP A 498 -22.33 -12.90 -4.94
N ALA A 499 -22.61 -11.78 -4.29
CA ALA A 499 -22.63 -11.66 -2.84
C ALA A 499 -23.94 -11.08 -2.34
N VAL A 500 -24.25 -11.33 -1.06
CA VAL A 500 -25.31 -10.62 -0.33
C VAL A 500 -24.77 -10.20 1.02
N ILE A 501 -25.19 -9.03 1.50
CA ILE A 501 -24.99 -8.62 2.88
C ILE A 501 -26.37 -8.51 3.53
N LEU A 502 -26.62 -9.36 4.53
CA LEU A 502 -27.91 -9.44 5.21
C LEU A 502 -27.82 -8.79 6.58
N ALA A 503 -28.67 -7.80 6.82
CA ALA A 503 -28.94 -7.25 8.13
C ALA A 503 -30.12 -8.00 8.78
N GLU A 504 -29.95 -8.41 10.04
CA GLU A 504 -31.01 -8.99 10.85
C GLU A 504 -31.76 -7.86 11.57
N VAL A 505 -32.96 -7.51 11.09
CA VAL A 505 -33.76 -6.41 11.63
C VAL A 505 -34.79 -6.95 12.63
N PRO A 506 -34.72 -6.64 13.93
CA PRO A 506 -35.66 -7.16 14.92
C PRO A 506 -37.12 -6.77 14.63
N VAL A 507 -38.04 -7.71 14.86
CA VAL A 507 -39.49 -7.48 14.81
C VAL A 507 -39.98 -7.19 16.23
N THR A 508 -40.22 -5.92 16.57
CA THR A 508 -40.75 -5.52 17.88
C THR A 508 -42.28 -5.58 17.92
N GLU A 509 -42.87 -6.19 18.96
CA GLU A 509 -44.33 -6.18 19.20
C GLU A 509 -44.81 -4.77 19.62
N GLY A 510 -45.75 -4.20 18.83
CA GLY A 510 -46.37 -2.90 19.11
C GLY A 510 -45.86 -1.78 18.19
N GLU A 511 -46.78 -1.20 17.42
CA GLU A 511 -46.64 -0.03 16.54
C GLU A 511 -45.23 0.55 16.32
N ASN A 512 -44.40 -0.13 15.52
CA ASN A 512 -43.39 0.56 14.71
C ASN A 512 -43.42 -0.03 13.31
N LYS A 513 -44.22 0.61 12.46
CA LYS A 513 -44.03 0.56 11.02
C LYS A 513 -42.59 1.01 10.73
N TYR A 514 -41.68 0.07 10.51
CA TYR A 514 -40.62 0.31 9.55
C TYR A 514 -41.34 0.51 8.21
N ASP A 515 -41.68 1.77 7.93
CA ASP A 515 -42.26 2.18 6.66
C ASP A 515 -41.32 1.73 5.56
N GLU A 516 -41.82 1.06 4.52
CA GLU A 516 -41.01 0.60 3.38
C GLU A 516 -40.28 1.77 2.68
N GLN A 517 -40.64 3.02 3.02
CA GLN A 517 -39.98 4.26 2.58
C GLN A 517 -38.96 4.85 3.57
N ARG A 518 -38.89 4.39 4.83
CA ARG A 518 -37.81 4.77 5.74
C ARG A 518 -36.62 3.87 5.45
N LYS A 519 -35.57 4.45 4.85
CA LYS A 519 -34.20 3.91 4.97
C LYS A 519 -34.03 3.44 6.40
N ILE A 520 -33.44 2.26 6.61
CA ILE A 520 -33.02 1.84 7.94
C ILE A 520 -32.11 2.98 8.46
N GLU A 521 -32.67 3.86 9.30
CA GLU A 521 -32.02 5.09 9.80
C GLU A 521 -30.73 4.75 10.55
N ASN A 522 -30.56 3.47 10.90
CA ASN A 522 -29.52 2.89 11.74
C ASN A 522 -28.62 1.89 10.99
N SER A 523 -28.41 2.05 9.68
CA SER A 523 -27.38 1.30 8.96
C SER A 523 -26.61 2.29 8.12
N VAL A 524 -25.53 2.80 8.70
CA VAL A 524 -24.36 3.40 8.04
C VAL A 524 -24.56 3.62 6.52
N ASN A 525 -25.17 4.74 6.17
CA ASN A 525 -25.44 5.09 4.78
C ASN A 525 -24.30 5.98 4.27
N ALA A 526 -23.16 5.40 3.90
CA ALA A 526 -22.29 6.12 2.98
C ALA A 526 -23.08 6.33 1.67
N LYS A 527 -23.32 7.59 1.30
CA LYS A 527 -24.05 7.93 0.08
C LYS A 527 -23.17 7.62 -1.13
N VAL A 528 -23.14 6.39 -1.59
CA VAL A 528 -22.48 6.05 -2.86
C VAL A 528 -23.44 5.30 -3.78
N LEU A 529 -23.97 6.03 -4.77
CA LEU A 529 -25.03 5.57 -5.68
C LEU A 529 -24.51 5.03 -7.02
N GLY A 530 -23.20 5.10 -7.26
CA GLY A 530 -22.55 4.61 -8.47
C GLY A 530 -21.24 3.88 -8.18
N ALA A 531 -20.83 3.02 -9.11
CA ALA A 531 -19.55 2.33 -9.10
C ALA A 531 -18.93 2.41 -10.50
N VAL A 532 -17.65 2.77 -10.58
CA VAL A 532 -16.81 2.61 -11.77
C VAL A 532 -15.77 1.53 -11.50
N ASN A 533 -15.48 0.68 -12.49
CA ASN A 533 -14.44 -0.34 -12.41
C ASN A 533 -13.63 -0.37 -13.70
N PHE A 534 -12.34 -0.67 -13.60
CA PHE A 534 -11.52 -0.99 -14.76
C PHE A 534 -11.76 -2.43 -15.23
N VAL A 535 -11.72 -2.64 -16.55
CA VAL A 535 -11.91 -3.96 -17.16
C VAL A 535 -10.73 -4.28 -18.07
N GLY A 536 -10.16 -5.48 -17.93
CA GLY A 536 -9.14 -6.00 -18.86
C GLY A 536 -7.76 -5.36 -18.78
N LEU A 537 -7.48 -4.56 -17.73
CA LEU A 537 -6.15 -4.01 -17.47
C LEU A 537 -5.23 -5.10 -16.90
N SER A 538 -4.15 -5.41 -17.61
CA SER A 538 -3.07 -6.25 -17.08
C SER A 538 -2.23 -5.45 -16.08
N GLN A 539 -1.93 -6.05 -14.94
CA GLN A 539 -1.03 -5.47 -13.93
C GLN A 539 0.46 -5.61 -14.29
N TYR A 540 0.80 -6.65 -15.07
CA TYR A 540 2.18 -7.11 -15.24
C TYR A 540 2.76 -6.81 -16.62
N GLU A 541 1.91 -6.64 -17.63
CA GLU A 541 2.37 -6.38 -18.99
C GLU A 541 2.52 -4.88 -19.24
N PRO A 542 3.65 -4.44 -19.83
CA PRO A 542 3.84 -3.07 -20.24
C PRO A 542 2.83 -2.71 -21.32
N ILE A 543 2.30 -1.50 -21.21
CA ILE A 543 1.49 -0.87 -22.23
C ILE A 543 2.44 -0.04 -23.11
N SER A 544 2.64 -0.45 -24.36
CA SER A 544 3.57 0.19 -25.31
C SER A 544 2.90 1.06 -26.36
N ASP A 545 1.65 0.78 -26.67
CA ASP A 545 0.87 1.46 -27.72
C ASP A 545 -0.42 2.05 -27.16
N ASN A 546 -1.10 2.85 -27.99
CA ASN A 546 -2.41 3.42 -27.65
C ASN A 546 -3.34 2.34 -27.09
N TYR A 547 -3.73 2.51 -25.84
CA TYR A 547 -4.43 1.49 -25.08
C TYR A 547 -5.92 1.80 -25.02
N SER A 548 -6.74 0.83 -25.44
CA SER A 548 -8.19 0.94 -25.32
C SER A 548 -8.58 0.65 -23.87
N LEU A 549 -9.01 1.69 -23.16
CA LEU A 549 -9.46 1.58 -21.79
C LEU A 549 -10.96 1.31 -21.73
N ASP A 550 -11.31 0.23 -21.03
CA ASP A 550 -12.69 -0.14 -20.76
C ASP A 550 -13.06 0.10 -19.29
N LEU A 551 -14.18 0.78 -19.10
CA LEU A 551 -14.80 1.00 -17.80
C LEU A 551 -16.13 0.23 -17.72
N ASP A 552 -16.36 -0.48 -16.62
CA ASP A 552 -17.69 -0.95 -16.20
C ASP A 552 -18.27 0.10 -15.24
N ILE A 553 -19.40 0.71 -15.61
CA ILE A 553 -20.03 1.77 -14.83
C ILE A 553 -21.47 1.38 -14.52
N LYS A 554 -21.78 1.31 -13.23
CA LYS A 554 -23.08 0.93 -12.70
C LYS A 554 -23.62 2.03 -11.80
N THR A 555 -24.88 2.38 -12.00
CA THR A 555 -25.59 3.39 -11.22
C THR A 555 -26.93 2.85 -10.74
N MET A 556 -27.41 3.37 -9.61
CA MET A 556 -28.78 3.14 -9.18
C MET A 556 -29.77 3.86 -10.11
N GLU A 557 -31.02 3.38 -10.20
CA GLU A 557 -31.99 3.78 -11.24
C GLU A 557 -32.21 5.31 -11.38
N ASP A 558 -32.01 6.08 -10.31
CA ASP A 558 -32.34 7.51 -10.25
C ASP A 558 -31.15 8.47 -10.33
N ASP A 559 -29.91 7.99 -10.46
CA ASP A 559 -28.71 8.86 -10.41
C ASP A 559 -27.71 8.57 -11.52
N ALA A 560 -28.04 9.05 -12.73
CA ALA A 560 -27.23 8.82 -13.93
C ALA A 560 -25.86 9.50 -13.86
N VAL A 561 -24.87 9.00 -14.61
CA VAL A 561 -23.56 9.65 -14.67
C VAL A 561 -23.64 10.93 -15.50
N SER A 562 -23.22 12.03 -14.89
CA SER A 562 -23.15 13.35 -15.53
C SER A 562 -21.83 13.58 -16.24
N ASN A 563 -20.71 13.16 -15.64
CA ASN A 563 -19.36 13.36 -16.15
C ASN A 563 -18.46 12.18 -15.78
N ILE A 564 -17.53 11.86 -16.67
CA ILE A 564 -16.42 10.93 -16.42
C ILE A 564 -15.13 11.73 -16.58
N ASN A 565 -14.20 11.54 -15.64
CA ASN A 565 -12.83 12.05 -15.71
C ASN A 565 -11.87 10.86 -15.57
N ILE A 566 -10.78 10.86 -16.33
CA ILE A 566 -9.72 9.88 -16.17
C ILE A 566 -8.43 10.64 -16.00
N TYR A 567 -7.67 10.26 -14.98
CA TYR A 567 -6.41 10.88 -14.60
C TYR A 567 -5.29 9.85 -14.68
N MET A 568 -4.10 10.34 -15.02
CA MET A 568 -2.84 9.62 -14.93
C MET A 568 -1.92 10.41 -14.01
N ASP A 569 -1.52 9.82 -12.87
CA ASP A 569 -0.72 10.49 -11.84
C ASP A 569 -1.28 11.87 -11.45
N GLY A 570 -2.59 11.91 -11.19
CA GLY A 570 -3.33 13.15 -10.87
C GLY A 570 -3.56 14.11 -12.05
N ASN A 571 -2.96 13.88 -13.23
CA ASN A 571 -3.17 14.70 -14.41
C ASN A 571 -4.34 14.19 -15.25
N ALA A 572 -5.34 15.03 -15.50
CA ALA A 572 -6.48 14.64 -16.34
C ALA A 572 -6.04 14.33 -17.79
N ILE A 573 -6.34 13.11 -18.25
CA ILE A 573 -6.17 12.68 -19.65
C ILE A 573 -7.51 12.69 -20.41
N PHE A 574 -8.62 12.51 -19.69
CA PHE A 574 -9.98 12.75 -20.17
C PHE A 574 -10.73 13.57 -19.12
N GLN A 575 -11.42 14.64 -19.54
CA GLN A 575 -12.12 15.54 -18.61
C GLN A 575 -13.52 15.89 -19.12
N ASN A 576 -14.51 15.77 -18.23
CA ASN A 576 -15.92 16.01 -18.49
C ASN A 576 -16.42 15.29 -19.75
N VAL A 577 -15.99 14.04 -19.92
CA VAL A 577 -16.42 13.19 -21.04
C VAL A 577 -17.66 12.40 -20.66
N ASN A 578 -18.51 12.12 -21.65
CA ASN A 578 -19.62 11.17 -21.51
C ASN A 578 -19.15 9.76 -21.87
N TYR A 579 -20.07 8.80 -21.98
CA TYR A 579 -19.83 7.45 -22.53
C TYR A 579 -19.43 7.49 -24.02
N SER A 580 -18.25 8.00 -24.33
CA SER A 580 -17.70 8.08 -25.69
C SER A 580 -16.59 7.04 -25.83
N LYS A 581 -16.95 5.86 -26.33
CA LYS A 581 -16.03 4.74 -26.49
C LYS A 581 -15.44 4.60 -27.90
N PRO A 582 -14.23 4.01 -28.01
CA PRO A 582 -13.33 3.62 -26.92
C PRO A 582 -12.61 4.82 -26.29
N TYR A 583 -12.27 4.75 -24.99
CA TYR A 583 -11.33 5.69 -24.38
C TYR A 583 -9.91 5.27 -24.76
N VAL A 584 -9.37 5.86 -25.83
CA VAL A 584 -8.03 5.52 -26.31
C VAL A 584 -7.01 6.35 -25.57
N VAL A 585 -6.34 5.74 -24.60
CA VAL A 585 -5.23 6.37 -23.88
C VAL A 585 -4.07 6.56 -24.86
N ASP A 586 -3.73 7.82 -25.13
CA ASP A 586 -2.61 8.19 -26.00
C ASP A 586 -1.29 8.02 -25.26
N VAL A 587 -0.76 6.80 -25.32
CA VAL A 587 0.46 6.40 -24.60
C VAL A 587 1.66 7.22 -25.03
N SER A 588 1.68 7.73 -26.26
CA SER A 588 2.74 8.61 -26.77
C SER A 588 2.89 9.91 -25.98
N LYS A 589 1.80 10.39 -25.35
CA LYS A 589 1.80 11.58 -24.49
C LYS A 589 2.12 11.28 -23.04
N LEU A 590 2.03 10.01 -22.67
CA LEU A 590 2.39 9.53 -21.36
C LEU A 590 3.88 9.29 -21.33
N ALA A 591 4.28 8.62 -20.29
CA ALA A 591 5.56 8.56 -19.69
C ALA A 591 5.96 7.09 -19.63
N ASN A 592 7.24 6.74 -19.74
CA ASN A 592 7.62 5.37 -19.39
C ASN A 592 7.54 5.24 -17.87
N GLY A 593 7.15 4.07 -17.36
CA GLY A 593 7.09 3.80 -15.94
C GLY A 593 5.77 3.34 -15.39
N TYR A 594 5.75 3.24 -14.07
CA TYR A 594 4.54 3.00 -13.32
C TYR A 594 3.72 4.28 -13.23
N HIS A 595 2.44 4.13 -13.55
CA HIS A 595 1.46 5.19 -13.42
C HIS A 595 0.29 4.70 -12.58
N LEU A 596 -0.24 5.59 -11.74
CA LEU A 596 -1.51 5.36 -11.07
C LEU A 596 -2.61 5.96 -11.95
N MET A 597 -3.38 5.09 -12.59
CA MET A 597 -4.57 5.50 -13.32
C MET A 597 -5.74 5.63 -12.35
N LYS A 598 -6.46 6.75 -12.42
CA LYS A 598 -7.70 7.00 -11.67
C LYS A 598 -8.83 7.26 -12.65
N ALA A 599 -9.89 6.47 -12.60
CA ALA A 599 -11.17 6.82 -13.22
C ALA A 599 -12.08 7.44 -12.14
N GLU A 600 -12.68 8.59 -12.44
CA GLU A 600 -13.67 9.26 -11.60
C GLU A 600 -14.97 9.37 -12.38
N ILE A 601 -16.08 9.02 -11.73
CA ILE A 601 -17.41 9.33 -12.23
C ILE A 601 -18.08 10.33 -11.31
N ILE A 602 -18.87 11.23 -11.87
CA ILE A 602 -19.69 12.20 -11.15
C ILE A 602 -21.13 11.97 -11.57
N THR A 603 -21.99 11.63 -10.62
CA THR A 603 -23.42 11.41 -10.90
C THR A 603 -24.19 12.72 -10.96
N SER A 604 -25.43 12.67 -11.45
CA SER A 604 -26.32 13.82 -11.58
C SER A 604 -26.64 14.50 -10.24
N SER A 605 -26.56 13.76 -9.13
CA SER A 605 -26.69 14.27 -7.76
C SER A 605 -25.41 14.94 -7.22
N GLY A 606 -24.30 14.86 -7.96
CA GLY A 606 -22.99 15.41 -7.58
C GLY A 606 -22.12 14.46 -6.75
N LEU A 607 -22.56 13.21 -6.54
CA LEU A 607 -21.75 12.18 -5.87
C LEU A 607 -20.62 11.70 -6.80
N LYS A 608 -19.53 11.27 -6.18
CA LYS A 608 -18.34 10.79 -6.89
C LYS A 608 -18.03 9.35 -6.53
N ASP A 609 -17.53 8.60 -7.50
CA ASP A 609 -16.86 7.32 -7.27
C ASP A 609 -15.56 7.24 -8.05
N TYR A 610 -14.62 6.42 -7.56
CA TYR A 610 -13.27 6.30 -8.10
C TYR A 610 -12.88 4.84 -8.33
N ALA A 611 -12.18 4.54 -9.41
CA ALA A 611 -11.43 3.28 -9.58
C ALA A 611 -9.95 3.57 -9.78
N TYR A 612 -9.12 2.67 -9.31
CA TYR A 612 -7.67 2.75 -9.41
C TYR A 612 -7.11 1.53 -10.12
N ALA A 613 -6.05 1.75 -10.87
CA ALA A 613 -5.26 0.69 -11.46
C ALA A 613 -3.80 1.15 -11.55
N ARG A 614 -2.88 0.29 -11.14
CA ARG A 614 -1.46 0.51 -11.37
C ARG A 614 -1.12 -0.06 -12.74
N ILE A 615 -0.78 0.81 -13.69
CA ILE A 615 -0.34 0.40 -15.02
C ILE A 615 1.15 0.64 -15.17
N PHE A 616 1.78 -0.12 -16.05
CA PHE A 616 3.17 0.10 -16.43
C PHE A 616 3.23 0.47 -17.92
N ILE A 617 3.81 1.61 -18.25
CA ILE A 617 3.95 2.11 -19.62
C ILE A 617 5.40 1.97 -20.08
N GLN A 618 5.60 1.49 -21.30
CA GLN A 618 6.91 1.52 -21.95
C GLN A 618 6.75 1.78 -23.45
N LYS A 619 6.98 3.03 -23.85
CA LYS A 619 7.05 3.51 -25.23
C LYS A 619 8.35 3.03 -25.86
N ASP A 620 8.29 2.09 -26.82
CA ASP A 620 9.29 1.76 -27.86
C ASP A 620 8.78 0.56 -28.69
N GLU A 621 9.36 0.30 -29.87
CA GLU A 621 9.06 -0.92 -30.66
C GLU A 621 9.40 -2.22 -29.88
N ASN A 622 10.25 -2.12 -28.85
CA ASN A 622 10.57 -3.20 -27.93
C ASN A 622 10.47 -2.69 -26.47
N PRO A 623 9.36 -2.95 -25.74
CA PRO A 623 9.14 -2.45 -24.38
C PRO A 623 10.06 -3.09 -23.32
N TYR A 624 11.08 -3.81 -23.74
CA TYR A 624 12.03 -4.47 -22.87
C TYR A 624 13.43 -4.23 -23.38
N LEU A 625 14.33 -3.83 -22.49
CA LEU A 625 15.78 -3.85 -22.71
C LEU A 625 16.26 -5.28 -22.96
N LEU A 626 15.63 -6.24 -22.29
CA LEU A 626 15.89 -7.67 -22.41
C LEU A 626 14.56 -8.41 -22.23
N ASN A 627 14.18 -9.30 -23.16
CA ASN A 627 12.92 -10.07 -23.14
C ASN A 627 13.20 -11.53 -23.44
N GLU A 628 13.67 -12.23 -22.42
CA GLU A 628 14.18 -13.58 -22.50
C GLU A 628 13.06 -14.54 -22.12
N LEU A 629 12.24 -14.89 -23.11
CA LEU A 629 11.31 -16.01 -23.06
C LEU A 629 12.07 -17.34 -23.27
N PRO A 630 11.46 -18.51 -23.10
CA PRO A 630 12.15 -19.81 -23.22
C PRO A 630 12.97 -19.94 -24.51
N ASN A 631 12.40 -19.48 -25.63
CA ASN A 631 13.03 -19.50 -26.96
C ASN A 631 14.28 -18.60 -27.09
N ASN A 632 14.46 -17.64 -26.20
CA ASN A 632 15.63 -16.76 -26.15
C ASN A 632 16.60 -17.22 -25.05
N LEU A 633 16.09 -17.60 -23.87
CA LEU A 633 16.86 -18.15 -22.74
C LEU A 633 17.71 -19.36 -23.13
N ILE A 634 17.17 -20.25 -23.99
CA ILE A 634 17.91 -21.42 -24.49
C ILE A 634 19.20 -21.06 -25.24
N ASN A 635 19.32 -19.82 -25.74
CA ASN A 635 20.50 -19.34 -26.47
C ASN A 635 21.52 -18.61 -25.58
N TRP A 636 21.28 -18.55 -24.26
CA TRP A 636 22.28 -18.06 -23.31
C TRP A 636 23.49 -18.99 -23.32
N THR A 637 24.68 -18.41 -23.17
CA THR A 637 25.94 -19.14 -23.27
C THR A 637 26.22 -19.85 -21.95
N PRO A 638 26.43 -21.18 -21.94
CA PRO A 638 26.82 -21.85 -20.72
C PRO A 638 28.18 -21.38 -20.18
N VAL A 639 28.24 -21.16 -18.87
CA VAL A 639 29.45 -20.79 -18.11
C VAL A 639 29.59 -21.70 -16.90
N ASN A 640 30.80 -21.85 -16.34
CA ASN A 640 31.05 -22.67 -15.14
C ASN A 640 30.47 -24.11 -15.23
N ASP A 641 30.75 -24.82 -16.33
CA ASP A 641 30.21 -26.16 -16.65
C ASP A 641 28.68 -26.26 -16.73
N GLY A 642 28.01 -25.12 -16.97
CA GLY A 642 26.56 -25.07 -17.04
C GLY A 642 25.95 -25.71 -18.28
N SER A 643 24.62 -25.84 -18.26
CA SER A 643 23.81 -26.32 -19.37
C SER A 643 22.41 -25.71 -19.32
N VAL A 644 21.75 -25.69 -20.48
CA VAL A 644 20.42 -25.11 -20.67
C VAL A 644 19.61 -26.00 -21.60
N GLU A 645 18.41 -26.42 -21.20
CA GLU A 645 17.54 -27.30 -21.99
C GLU A 645 16.06 -26.92 -21.88
N PHE A 646 15.28 -27.15 -22.93
CA PHE A 646 13.83 -26.99 -22.87
C PHE A 646 13.18 -28.08 -22.02
N ILE A 647 12.16 -27.69 -21.26
CA ILE A 647 11.29 -28.60 -20.53
C ILE A 647 9.81 -28.22 -20.76
N ASN A 648 8.88 -29.08 -20.31
CA ASN A 648 7.43 -28.83 -20.35
C ASN A 648 6.87 -28.42 -21.73
N GLY A 649 7.45 -28.95 -22.82
CA GLY A 649 6.99 -28.63 -24.17
C GLY A 649 7.40 -27.24 -24.64
N ASP A 650 8.62 -26.82 -24.28
CA ASP A 650 9.28 -25.56 -24.63
C ASP A 650 8.67 -24.31 -23.97
N SER A 651 7.79 -24.50 -22.97
CA SER A 651 7.23 -23.40 -22.17
C SER A 651 8.18 -22.88 -21.09
N GLU A 652 9.26 -23.63 -20.82
CA GLU A 652 10.22 -23.40 -19.73
C GLU A 652 11.61 -23.85 -20.16
N VAL A 653 12.63 -23.28 -19.53
CA VAL A 653 14.03 -23.67 -19.70
C VAL A 653 14.62 -24.09 -18.37
N ARG A 654 15.21 -25.27 -18.31
CA ARG A 654 15.98 -25.76 -17.17
C ARG A 654 17.44 -25.37 -17.32
N VAL A 655 18.00 -24.79 -16.27
CA VAL A 655 19.40 -24.38 -16.17
C VAL A 655 20.08 -25.21 -15.09
N ARG A 656 21.29 -25.71 -15.38
CA ARG A 656 22.20 -26.34 -14.40
C ARG A 656 23.54 -25.63 -14.45
N GLY A 657 24.19 -25.38 -13.32
CA GLY A 657 25.44 -24.61 -13.28
C GLY A 657 25.19 -23.14 -13.62
N GLY A 658 25.95 -22.57 -14.57
CA GLY A 658 25.82 -21.16 -14.97
C GLY A 658 25.44 -20.95 -16.44
N ILE A 659 24.66 -19.90 -16.72
CA ILE A 659 24.43 -19.39 -18.08
C ILE A 659 24.55 -17.86 -18.12
N GLU A 660 25.04 -17.32 -19.23
CA GLU A 660 25.24 -15.88 -19.45
C GLU A 660 24.47 -15.38 -20.68
N SER A 661 23.75 -14.27 -20.53
CA SER A 661 23.03 -13.61 -21.62
C SER A 661 23.99 -13.05 -22.68
N GLN A 662 23.45 -12.76 -23.87
CA GLN A 662 24.17 -11.87 -24.79
C GLN A 662 24.34 -10.47 -24.15
N PRO A 663 25.42 -9.72 -24.48
CA PRO A 663 25.58 -8.35 -24.02
C PRO A 663 24.44 -7.43 -24.50
N PHE A 664 24.06 -6.47 -23.67
CA PHE A 664 23.09 -5.42 -23.99
C PHE A 664 23.45 -4.12 -23.25
N ASN A 665 22.97 -2.98 -23.74
CA ASN A 665 23.21 -1.69 -23.09
C ASN A 665 22.19 -1.46 -21.97
N LEU A 666 22.67 -1.00 -20.83
CA LEU A 666 21.87 -0.63 -19.68
C LEU A 666 22.25 0.77 -19.22
N ASP A 667 21.25 1.66 -19.14
CA ASP A 667 21.44 3.04 -18.70
C ASP A 667 20.97 3.21 -17.24
N PHE A 668 21.93 3.35 -16.32
CA PHE A 668 21.70 3.60 -14.90
C PHE A 668 21.27 5.03 -14.58
N SER A 669 21.21 5.91 -15.59
CA SER A 669 20.49 7.18 -15.50
C SER A 669 18.97 6.99 -15.43
N GLN A 670 18.48 5.83 -15.88
CA GLN A 670 17.10 5.39 -15.74
C GLN A 670 16.93 4.52 -14.47
N VAL A 671 15.70 4.09 -14.21
CA VAL A 671 15.39 3.13 -13.13
C VAL A 671 15.12 1.77 -13.75
N PRO A 672 16.16 0.95 -14.05
CA PRO A 672 15.95 -0.37 -14.59
C PRO A 672 15.26 -1.27 -13.57
N MET A 673 14.26 -1.99 -14.06
CA MET A 673 13.50 -3.02 -13.36
C MET A 673 13.81 -4.35 -14.00
N ILE A 674 14.00 -5.38 -13.17
CA ILE A 674 14.05 -6.76 -13.62
C ILE A 674 12.76 -7.46 -13.21
N ALA A 675 12.20 -8.26 -14.12
CA ALA A 675 11.04 -9.11 -13.92
C ALA A 675 11.36 -10.53 -14.39
N MET A 676 11.49 -11.48 -13.46
CA MET A 676 11.76 -12.89 -13.75
C MET A 676 10.50 -13.72 -13.51
N GLU A 677 10.43 -14.93 -14.06
CA GLU A 677 9.48 -15.97 -13.67
C GLU A 677 10.22 -17.30 -13.59
N ILE A 678 10.39 -17.78 -12.37
CA ILE A 678 11.07 -19.02 -12.00
C ILE A 678 9.99 -20.08 -11.75
N ALA A 679 9.88 -21.14 -12.54
CA ALA A 679 8.86 -22.16 -12.27
C ALA A 679 9.17 -22.96 -10.98
N ASP A 680 10.42 -23.39 -10.83
CA ASP A 680 10.89 -24.27 -9.75
C ASP A 680 12.42 -24.21 -9.64
N PHE A 681 13.00 -24.73 -8.55
CA PHE A 681 14.44 -24.93 -8.40
C PHE A 681 14.78 -25.98 -7.32
N THR A 682 15.96 -26.60 -7.38
CA THR A 682 16.38 -27.63 -6.39
C THR A 682 17.36 -27.12 -5.33
N ASP A 683 18.12 -26.08 -5.64
CA ASP A 683 19.12 -25.46 -4.77
C ASP A 683 19.09 -23.94 -4.95
N PRO A 684 19.55 -23.14 -3.96
CA PRO A 684 19.59 -21.69 -4.09
C PRO A 684 20.29 -21.24 -5.36
N TRP A 685 19.78 -20.17 -5.97
CA TRP A 685 20.27 -19.62 -7.23
C TRP A 685 20.69 -18.16 -7.07
N SER A 686 21.59 -17.70 -7.92
CA SER A 686 22.09 -16.32 -7.91
C SER A 686 22.01 -15.72 -9.30
N LEU A 687 21.75 -14.42 -9.37
CA LEU A 687 21.78 -13.66 -10.61
C LEU A 687 22.76 -12.51 -10.46
N PHE A 688 23.63 -12.33 -11.45
CA PHE A 688 24.62 -11.28 -11.48
C PHE A 688 24.39 -10.35 -12.65
N LEU A 689 24.68 -9.07 -12.43
CA LEU A 689 24.99 -8.11 -13.48
C LEU A 689 26.50 -8.11 -13.70
N LYS A 690 26.94 -8.26 -14.95
CA LYS A 690 28.35 -8.24 -15.34
C LYS A 690 28.63 -7.10 -16.31
N VAL A 691 29.52 -6.19 -15.96
CA VAL A 691 29.93 -5.05 -16.79
C VAL A 691 30.99 -5.51 -17.79
N LYS A 692 30.75 -5.31 -19.08
CA LYS A 692 31.62 -5.87 -20.14
C LYS A 692 32.96 -5.17 -20.23
N GLU A 693 33.00 -3.86 -20.01
CA GLU A 693 34.22 -3.07 -20.15
C GLU A 693 35.21 -3.33 -19.02
N THR A 694 34.71 -3.52 -17.79
CA THR A 694 35.55 -3.69 -16.58
C THR A 694 35.66 -5.14 -16.13
N GLY A 695 34.70 -6.00 -16.50
CA GLY A 695 34.59 -7.38 -16.01
C GLY A 695 34.04 -7.47 -14.58
N GLU A 696 33.62 -6.36 -13.98
CA GLU A 696 33.03 -6.35 -12.64
C GLU A 696 31.70 -7.11 -12.63
N ARG A 697 31.46 -7.81 -11.51
CA ARG A 697 30.24 -8.58 -11.27
C ARG A 697 29.56 -8.05 -10.00
N PHE A 698 28.26 -7.85 -10.08
CA PHE A 698 27.42 -7.37 -8.98
C PHE A 698 26.22 -8.31 -8.80
N TYR A 699 25.91 -8.66 -7.56
CA TYR A 699 24.72 -9.45 -7.26
C TYR A 699 23.44 -8.65 -7.51
N ILE A 700 22.50 -9.28 -8.20
CA ILE A 700 21.09 -8.87 -8.27
C ILE A 700 20.27 -9.75 -7.31
N PHE A 701 20.58 -11.05 -7.29
CA PHE A 701 20.08 -12.03 -6.32
C PHE A 701 21.28 -12.83 -5.79
N GLU A 702 21.41 -12.95 -4.47
CA GLU A 702 22.45 -13.73 -3.81
C GLU A 702 21.82 -14.91 -3.07
N ASN A 703 22.12 -16.14 -3.48
CA ASN A 703 21.60 -17.39 -2.88
C ASN A 703 20.08 -17.36 -2.65
N SER A 704 19.34 -16.87 -3.65
CA SER A 704 17.89 -16.77 -3.61
C SER A 704 17.24 -18.15 -3.51
N THR A 705 16.24 -18.25 -2.64
CA THR A 705 15.37 -19.43 -2.46
C THR A 705 13.95 -19.12 -2.91
N GLU A 706 13.82 -18.31 -3.95
CA GLU A 706 12.54 -17.79 -4.42
C GLU A 706 12.14 -18.36 -5.79
N ALA A 707 10.84 -18.63 -5.94
CA ALA A 707 10.23 -19.11 -7.18
C ALA A 707 9.08 -18.18 -7.62
N GLY A 708 8.46 -18.56 -8.74
CA GLY A 708 7.50 -17.87 -9.62
C GLY A 708 7.95 -16.50 -10.13
N ARG A 709 7.02 -15.61 -10.44
CA ARG A 709 7.38 -14.27 -10.91
C ARG A 709 8.12 -13.50 -9.80
N ILE A 710 9.04 -12.65 -10.18
CA ILE A 710 9.84 -11.81 -9.27
C ILE A 710 10.01 -10.47 -9.97
N LYS A 711 9.78 -9.36 -9.30
CA LYS A 711 9.96 -8.03 -9.87
C LYS A 711 10.63 -7.10 -8.88
N MET A 712 11.74 -6.47 -9.28
CA MET A 712 12.48 -5.56 -8.41
C MET A 712 13.18 -4.45 -9.19
N SER A 713 13.45 -3.34 -8.49
CA SER A 713 14.37 -2.31 -8.98
C SER A 713 15.78 -2.87 -8.96
N LEU A 714 16.41 -2.91 -10.13
CA LEU A 714 17.77 -3.41 -10.28
C LEU A 714 18.75 -2.52 -9.50
N ASN A 715 18.54 -1.20 -9.49
CA ASN A 715 19.36 -0.26 -8.72
C ASN A 715 19.29 -0.54 -7.22
N TYR A 716 18.10 -0.86 -6.70
CA TYR A 716 17.91 -1.19 -5.29
C TYR A 716 18.69 -2.46 -4.92
N ALA A 717 18.51 -3.53 -5.70
CA ALA A 717 19.21 -4.81 -5.49
C ALA A 717 20.73 -4.66 -5.55
N LEU A 718 21.23 -3.96 -6.58
CA LEU A 718 22.66 -3.71 -6.76
C LEU A 718 23.25 -2.94 -5.58
N HIS A 719 22.56 -1.93 -5.06
CA HIS A 719 23.04 -1.17 -3.92
C HIS A 719 22.99 -1.98 -2.61
N GLN A 720 21.88 -2.67 -2.35
CA GLN A 720 21.67 -3.51 -1.15
C GLN A 720 22.72 -4.62 -1.06
N LEU A 721 22.94 -5.35 -2.15
CA LEU A 721 23.80 -6.53 -2.16
C LEU A 721 25.27 -6.21 -2.46
N ASN A 722 25.59 -5.01 -2.94
CA ASN A 722 26.96 -4.62 -3.32
C ASN A 722 27.40 -3.25 -2.74
N PRO A 723 27.19 -2.98 -1.44
CA PRO A 723 27.30 -1.62 -0.86
C PRO A 723 28.73 -1.05 -0.86
N LYS A 724 29.76 -1.87 -1.08
CA LYS A 724 31.17 -1.44 -1.06
C LYS A 724 31.73 -1.08 -2.43
N ASN A 725 31.14 -1.58 -3.50
CA ASN A 725 31.72 -1.56 -4.84
C ASN A 725 30.76 -1.07 -5.93
N TYR A 726 29.45 -0.98 -5.68
CA TYR A 726 28.53 -0.47 -6.69
C TYR A 726 28.72 1.04 -6.94
N HIS A 727 28.97 1.42 -8.20
CA HIS A 727 29.31 2.80 -8.56
C HIS A 727 28.87 3.21 -9.98
N LEU A 728 28.07 2.39 -10.67
CA LEU A 728 27.71 2.60 -12.07
C LEU A 728 26.78 3.81 -12.25
N LEU A 729 26.99 4.56 -13.34
CA LEU A 729 26.22 5.73 -13.73
C LEU A 729 26.15 5.84 -15.27
N GLY A 730 25.02 6.27 -15.80
CA GLY A 730 24.83 6.38 -17.25
C GLY A 730 24.82 5.02 -17.94
N GLU A 731 25.14 5.01 -19.23
CA GLU A 731 25.09 3.83 -20.08
C GLU A 731 26.35 2.95 -19.96
N HIS A 732 26.13 1.64 -19.79
CA HIS A 732 27.14 0.60 -19.75
C HIS A 732 26.71 -0.62 -20.57
N GLU A 733 27.65 -1.29 -21.26
CA GLU A 733 27.38 -2.60 -21.87
C GLU A 733 27.49 -3.70 -20.79
N VAL A 734 26.42 -4.47 -20.60
CA VAL A 734 26.31 -5.46 -19.52
C VAL A 734 25.80 -6.82 -20.03
N SER A 735 25.94 -7.85 -19.22
CA SER A 735 25.19 -9.11 -19.35
C SER A 735 24.61 -9.55 -18.01
N LEU A 736 23.63 -10.45 -18.08
CA LEU A 736 23.16 -11.19 -16.93
C LEU A 736 23.80 -12.58 -16.87
N GLU A 737 24.17 -13.03 -15.68
CA GLU A 737 24.70 -14.37 -15.42
C GLU A 737 23.85 -15.03 -14.34
N LEU A 738 23.17 -16.12 -14.68
CA LEU A 738 22.34 -16.92 -13.77
C LEU A 738 23.13 -18.17 -13.36
N GLU A 739 23.26 -18.41 -12.05
CA GLU A 739 24.02 -19.52 -11.49
C GLU A 739 23.20 -20.31 -10.44
N THR A 740 23.36 -21.62 -10.42
CA THR A 740 22.87 -22.51 -9.35
C THR A 740 23.79 -23.72 -9.18
N ASN A 741 23.85 -24.27 -7.97
CA ASN A 741 24.52 -25.55 -7.71
C ASN A 741 23.64 -26.77 -8.05
N GLY A 742 22.34 -26.54 -8.31
CA GLY A 742 21.35 -27.56 -8.64
C GLY A 742 20.72 -27.33 -10.00
N GLU A 743 19.39 -27.33 -10.04
CA GLU A 743 18.59 -27.02 -11.22
C GLU A 743 17.67 -25.82 -10.93
N ILE A 744 17.49 -24.94 -11.91
CA ILE A 744 16.48 -23.87 -11.88
C ILE A 744 15.68 -23.89 -13.18
N ASP A 745 14.36 -23.87 -13.05
CA ASP A 745 13.41 -23.83 -14.16
C ASP A 745 12.93 -22.39 -14.35
N VAL A 746 13.17 -21.81 -15.53
CA VAL A 746 12.91 -20.40 -15.84
C VAL A 746 11.90 -20.29 -16.97
N LYS A 747 10.79 -19.58 -16.72
CA LYS A 747 9.77 -19.23 -17.70
C LYS A 747 10.10 -17.95 -18.45
N LYS A 748 10.61 -16.93 -17.74
CA LYS A 748 11.00 -15.66 -18.39
C LYS A 748 12.02 -14.87 -17.57
N VAL A 749 12.83 -14.06 -18.25
CA VAL A 749 13.62 -12.97 -17.66
C VAL A 749 13.41 -11.72 -18.51
N ARG A 750 12.92 -10.65 -17.91
CA ARG A 750 12.64 -9.38 -18.57
C ARG A 750 13.34 -8.25 -17.84
N LEU A 751 13.82 -7.28 -18.59
CA LEU A 751 14.45 -6.07 -18.06
C LEU A 751 13.90 -4.88 -18.82
N PHE A 752 13.53 -3.82 -18.12
CA PHE A 752 12.92 -2.63 -18.71
C PHE A 752 13.16 -1.42 -17.82
N ASN A 753 13.05 -0.21 -18.38
CA ASN A 753 13.24 1.01 -17.61
C ASN A 753 11.91 1.50 -17.05
N GLN A 754 11.82 1.71 -15.74
CA GLN A 754 10.70 2.45 -15.16
C GLN A 754 10.66 3.91 -15.65
N GLY A 755 11.66 4.43 -16.36
CA GLY A 755 11.59 5.73 -17.05
C GLY A 755 11.28 6.92 -16.12
N LEU A 756 12.30 7.65 -15.68
CA LEU A 756 12.07 8.87 -14.90
C LEU A 756 11.51 9.95 -15.81
N GLN A 757 10.35 10.50 -15.46
CA GLN A 757 9.69 11.47 -16.34
C GLN A 757 10.27 12.88 -16.21
N PRO A 758 10.66 13.51 -17.33
CA PRO A 758 11.01 14.91 -17.31
C PRO A 758 9.80 15.76 -16.91
N MET A 759 9.89 16.39 -15.74
CA MET A 759 8.95 17.41 -15.31
C MET A 759 9.02 18.62 -16.25
N LYS A 760 7.88 18.95 -16.85
CA LYS A 760 7.72 20.13 -17.72
C LYS A 760 7.85 21.42 -16.92
N GLU A 761 8.30 22.50 -17.56
CA GLU A 761 8.49 23.85 -16.99
C GLU A 761 7.38 24.31 -16.04
N ARG A 762 6.11 24.08 -16.39
CA ARG A 762 4.95 24.48 -15.58
C ARG A 762 4.91 23.84 -14.18
N ALA A 763 5.49 22.65 -14.02
CA ALA A 763 5.49 21.86 -12.79
C ALA A 763 6.65 22.20 -11.86
N TRP A 764 7.66 22.95 -12.34
CA TRP A 764 8.83 23.31 -11.53
C TRP A 764 8.45 24.06 -10.26
N LYS A 765 7.48 24.97 -10.35
CA LYS A 765 7.13 25.86 -9.23
C LYS A 765 6.56 25.12 -8.03
N THR A 766 5.86 24.01 -8.25
CA THR A 766 5.33 23.18 -7.18
C THR A 766 6.41 22.19 -6.72
N ALA A 767 7.18 21.60 -7.64
CA ALA A 767 8.18 20.57 -7.33
C ALA A 767 9.37 20.99 -6.43
N PHE A 768 9.60 22.30 -6.24
CA PHE A 768 10.71 22.84 -5.44
C PHE A 768 10.25 23.52 -4.13
N THR A 769 9.00 23.32 -3.69
CA THR A 769 8.61 23.72 -2.33
C THR A 769 9.28 22.79 -1.31
N THR A 770 9.54 23.25 -0.09
CA THR A 770 10.12 22.39 0.97
C THR A 770 9.30 21.13 1.23
N GLN A 771 7.98 21.22 1.08
CA GLN A 771 7.07 20.09 1.15
C GLN A 771 7.31 19.09 0.01
N GLU A 772 7.37 19.53 -1.24
CA GLU A 772 7.49 18.61 -2.39
C GLU A 772 8.88 17.97 -2.51
N ILE A 773 9.87 18.48 -1.77
CA ILE A 773 11.18 17.84 -1.67
C ILE A 773 11.08 16.49 -0.96
N THR A 774 10.15 16.28 -0.02
CA THR A 774 10.02 14.98 0.66
C THR A 774 9.66 13.84 -0.29
N HIS A 775 9.10 14.15 -1.46
CA HIS A 775 8.83 13.21 -2.54
C HIS A 775 10.05 12.94 -3.45
N TRP A 776 11.20 13.58 -3.20
CA TRP A 776 12.44 13.31 -3.94
C TRP A 776 12.99 11.95 -3.55
N GLN A 777 13.67 11.33 -4.50
CA GLN A 777 14.15 9.96 -4.33
C GLN A 777 15.54 9.97 -3.72
N ALA A 778 15.87 8.93 -2.95
CA ALA A 778 17.27 8.67 -2.61
C ALA A 778 18.10 8.59 -3.90
N ARG A 779 19.32 9.14 -3.88
CA ARG A 779 20.26 8.94 -4.99
C ARG A 779 20.60 7.46 -5.11
N LEU A 780 20.54 6.97 -6.35
CA LEU A 780 20.73 5.55 -6.69
C LEU A 780 22.11 4.99 -6.26
N ASN A 781 23.11 5.86 -6.11
CA ASN A 781 24.49 5.52 -5.70
C ASN A 781 24.97 6.32 -4.48
N ALA A 782 24.06 6.96 -3.75
CA ALA A 782 24.37 7.73 -2.55
C ALA A 782 23.13 7.76 -1.65
N LEU A 783 22.93 6.71 -0.85
CA LEU A 783 21.76 6.59 0.03
C LEU A 783 21.61 7.84 0.89
N GLY A 784 20.53 8.57 0.64
CA GLY A 784 20.12 9.71 1.42
C GLY A 784 18.61 9.71 1.54
N LYS A 785 18.13 10.48 2.50
CA LYS A 785 16.71 10.56 2.82
C LYS A 785 16.33 12.01 3.03
N VAL A 786 15.06 12.33 2.80
CA VAL A 786 14.48 13.63 3.09
C VAL A 786 13.16 13.54 3.83
N ASN A 787 13.01 14.40 4.83
CA ASN A 787 11.84 14.50 5.69
C ASN A 787 11.50 15.98 5.91
N TYR A 788 10.26 16.29 6.29
CA TYR A 788 9.85 17.65 6.62
C TYR A 788 9.65 17.82 8.13
N TYR A 789 10.44 18.71 8.74
CA TYR A 789 10.34 19.04 10.16
C TYR A 789 10.48 20.55 10.38
N ASP A 790 9.62 21.12 11.21
CA ASP A 790 9.71 22.53 11.64
C ASP A 790 9.97 23.52 10.48
N GLY A 791 9.17 23.40 9.41
CA GLY A 791 9.26 24.27 8.23
C GLY A 791 10.43 23.97 7.28
N SER A 792 11.23 22.95 7.54
CA SER A 792 12.50 22.69 6.84
C SER A 792 12.52 21.28 6.25
N ALA A 793 13.05 21.14 5.04
CA ALA A 793 13.35 19.83 4.46
C ALA A 793 14.75 19.39 4.89
N VAL A 794 14.86 18.23 5.55
CA VAL A 794 16.10 17.74 6.16
C VAL A 794 16.66 16.62 5.30
N VAL A 795 17.82 16.84 4.66
CA VAL A 795 18.51 15.83 3.85
C VAL A 795 19.56 15.11 4.68
N LYS A 796 19.37 13.82 4.95
CA LYS A 796 20.24 13.00 5.80
C LYS A 796 21.11 12.03 4.99
N ASN A 797 22.39 11.90 5.38
CA ASN A 797 23.31 10.92 4.82
C ASN A 797 23.07 9.53 5.45
N LEU A 798 22.70 8.53 4.64
CA LEU A 798 22.52 7.14 5.06
C LEU A 798 23.60 6.20 4.51
N ASN A 799 24.59 6.74 3.81
CA ASN A 799 25.71 5.97 3.29
C ASN A 799 26.80 5.82 4.35
N LYS A 800 27.02 4.59 4.85
CA LYS A 800 28.03 4.30 5.89
C LYS A 800 29.46 4.58 5.46
N GLU A 801 29.75 4.44 4.16
CA GLU A 801 31.10 4.50 3.60
C GLU A 801 31.25 5.69 2.61
N GLY A 802 30.35 6.67 2.67
CA GLY A 802 30.33 7.75 1.69
C GLY A 802 29.35 8.88 2.01
N SER A 803 28.99 9.62 0.98
CA SER A 803 27.98 10.69 1.07
C SER A 803 26.61 10.15 0.67
N GLY A 804 25.57 10.79 1.19
CA GLY A 804 24.19 10.42 0.98
C GLY A 804 23.44 11.61 0.44
N GLY A 805 22.57 11.38 -0.54
CA GLY A 805 21.86 12.47 -1.17
C GLY A 805 20.50 12.07 -1.68
N ILE A 806 19.74 13.09 -1.99
CA ILE A 806 18.46 12.98 -2.66
C ILE A 806 18.59 13.53 -4.08
N GLN A 807 17.79 13.00 -4.98
CA GLN A 807 17.71 13.41 -6.37
C GLN A 807 16.27 13.71 -6.77
N THR A 808 16.14 14.69 -7.65
CA THR A 808 14.86 15.01 -8.28
C THR A 808 14.48 13.95 -9.32
N SER A 809 13.26 14.01 -9.87
CA SER A 809 13.03 13.46 -11.23
C SER A 809 13.79 14.32 -12.25
N TYR A 810 13.90 13.87 -13.51
CA TYR A 810 14.41 14.73 -14.58
C TYR A 810 13.51 15.96 -14.76
N PHE A 811 14.09 17.06 -15.24
CA PHE A 811 13.40 18.26 -15.67
C PHE A 811 13.83 18.60 -17.09
N GLU A 812 12.87 18.88 -17.96
CA GLU A 812 13.20 19.44 -19.28
C GLU A 812 13.55 20.93 -19.11
N VAL A 813 14.84 21.24 -19.07
CA VAL A 813 15.39 22.58 -18.86
C VAL A 813 15.92 23.15 -20.16
N ASP A 814 15.43 24.33 -20.53
CA ASP A 814 15.90 25.12 -21.67
C ASP A 814 17.05 26.02 -21.23
N LEU A 815 18.27 25.58 -21.51
CA LEU A 815 19.49 26.27 -21.11
C LEU A 815 19.66 27.64 -21.78
N GLU A 816 19.04 27.87 -22.95
CA GLU A 816 19.06 29.18 -23.64
C GLU A 816 18.30 30.27 -22.88
N LYS A 817 17.36 29.88 -22.03
CA LYS A 817 16.62 30.79 -21.15
C LYS A 817 17.38 31.14 -19.86
N ASN A 818 18.67 30.77 -19.77
CA ASN A 818 19.55 31.03 -18.63
C ASN A 818 18.89 30.65 -17.28
N PRO A 819 18.67 29.36 -17.04
CA PRO A 819 18.02 28.86 -15.83
C PRO A 819 18.93 28.99 -14.61
N LYS A 820 18.31 29.34 -13.48
CA LYS A 820 18.96 29.50 -12.19
C LYS A 820 18.35 28.57 -11.15
N PHE A 821 19.21 27.89 -10.40
CA PHE A 821 18.84 27.10 -9.24
C PHE A 821 19.18 27.87 -7.97
N THR A 822 18.17 28.16 -7.15
CA THR A 822 18.33 28.85 -5.86
C THR A 822 17.99 27.89 -4.73
N ILE A 823 18.84 27.86 -3.71
CA ILE A 823 18.73 27.02 -2.52
C ILE A 823 18.98 27.86 -1.29
N ASN A 824 18.12 27.71 -0.28
CA ASN A 824 18.31 28.33 1.03
C ASN A 824 18.63 27.24 2.06
N VAL A 825 19.87 27.20 2.51
CA VAL A 825 20.36 26.24 3.51
C VAL A 825 20.29 26.87 4.89
N LYS A 826 19.43 26.31 5.74
CA LYS A 826 19.23 26.74 7.13
C LYS A 826 20.43 26.36 7.99
N ASP A 827 20.79 25.07 7.96
CA ASP A 827 21.83 24.48 8.79
C ASP A 827 22.52 23.30 8.08
N VAL A 828 23.71 22.95 8.55
CA VAL A 828 24.49 21.80 8.05
C VAL A 828 25.42 21.26 9.12
N ASP A 829 25.36 19.94 9.37
CA ASP A 829 26.23 19.28 10.36
C ASP A 829 27.70 19.30 9.93
N GLU A 830 27.96 18.94 8.67
CA GLU A 830 29.30 18.84 8.10
C GLU A 830 29.41 19.62 6.78
N LEU A 831 29.22 18.96 5.65
CA LEU A 831 29.34 19.56 4.33
C LEU A 831 28.13 19.20 3.46
N TRP A 832 27.63 20.15 2.70
CA TRP A 832 26.62 19.89 1.68
C TRP A 832 27.16 20.22 0.29
N SER A 833 26.63 19.56 -0.72
CA SER A 833 26.92 19.86 -2.11
C SER A 833 25.66 19.79 -2.96
N LEU A 834 25.66 20.55 -4.05
CA LEU A 834 24.59 20.54 -5.04
C LEU A 834 25.21 20.17 -6.38
N LEU A 835 24.66 19.14 -7.01
CA LEU A 835 25.05 18.71 -8.33
C LEU A 835 23.88 18.83 -9.30
N VAL A 836 24.21 19.04 -10.57
CA VAL A 836 23.33 18.84 -11.71
C VAL A 836 23.85 17.67 -12.51
N TYR A 837 22.96 16.76 -12.86
CA TYR A 837 23.24 15.59 -13.67
C TYR A 837 22.47 15.70 -14.98
N VAL A 838 23.13 15.42 -16.09
CA VAL A 838 22.53 15.42 -17.43
C VAL A 838 22.18 13.98 -17.77
N GLU A 839 20.93 13.73 -18.19
CA GLU A 839 20.47 12.39 -18.55
C GLU A 839 21.45 11.69 -19.51
N GLY A 840 21.81 10.44 -19.20
CA GLY A 840 22.76 9.62 -19.95
C GLY A 840 24.25 9.90 -19.71
N ASP A 841 24.63 10.92 -18.93
CA ASP A 841 26.04 11.20 -18.63
C ASP A 841 26.62 10.19 -17.61
N GLN A 842 27.92 9.96 -17.62
CA GLN A 842 28.58 9.05 -16.66
C GLN A 842 28.94 9.73 -15.34
N ARG A 843 28.63 11.03 -15.17
CA ARG A 843 28.91 11.77 -13.92
C ARG A 843 27.95 12.94 -13.68
N GLY A 844 27.82 13.32 -12.41
CA GLY A 844 27.20 14.57 -11.98
C GLY A 844 28.20 15.74 -11.96
N TYR A 845 27.67 16.96 -12.11
CA TYR A 845 28.43 18.21 -12.17
C TYR A 845 28.13 19.11 -10.99
N TYR A 846 29.15 19.60 -10.28
CA TYR A 846 28.95 20.48 -9.13
C TYR A 846 28.43 21.86 -9.57
N LEU A 847 27.23 22.21 -9.10
CA LEU A 847 26.78 23.61 -8.99
C LEU A 847 27.39 24.25 -7.73
N GLN A 848 27.45 23.48 -6.64
CA GLN A 848 28.11 23.84 -5.39
C GLN A 848 29.00 22.69 -4.92
N TYR A 849 30.30 22.93 -4.87
CA TYR A 849 31.26 22.00 -4.26
C TYR A 849 30.99 21.84 -2.75
N PRO A 850 31.40 20.71 -2.12
CA PRO A 850 31.20 20.48 -0.70
C PRO A 850 31.57 21.69 0.17
N THR A 851 30.62 22.18 0.96
CA THR A 851 30.77 23.38 1.80
C THR A 851 29.94 23.29 3.06
N ASN A 852 30.35 23.97 4.13
CA ASN A 852 29.60 24.11 5.39
C ASN A 852 28.90 25.47 5.51
N LYS A 853 28.78 26.22 4.41
CA LYS A 853 28.16 27.55 4.43
C LYS A 853 26.64 27.44 4.41
N THR A 854 25.97 28.24 5.22
CA THR A 854 24.51 28.40 5.27
C THR A 854 24.07 29.71 4.61
N GLY A 855 22.78 29.84 4.33
CA GLY A 855 22.14 30.99 3.68
C GLY A 855 21.60 30.71 2.28
N VAL A 856 21.29 31.78 1.55
CA VAL A 856 20.72 31.70 0.20
C VAL A 856 21.82 31.72 -0.86
N PHE A 857 21.84 30.68 -1.70
CA PHE A 857 22.75 30.54 -2.82
C PHE A 857 21.98 30.44 -4.13
N SER A 858 22.53 31.02 -5.20
CA SER A 858 21.92 30.99 -6.53
C SER A 858 22.99 30.66 -7.57
N TYR A 859 22.74 29.60 -8.34
CA TYR A 859 23.69 29.05 -9.31
C TYR A 859 23.13 29.17 -10.72
N ASP A 860 23.96 29.66 -11.64
CA ASP A 860 23.66 29.66 -13.07
C ASP A 860 24.03 28.30 -13.66
N ILE A 861 23.01 27.56 -14.11
CA ILE A 861 23.19 26.19 -14.58
C ILE A 861 23.94 26.19 -15.92
N TYR A 862 23.64 27.15 -16.79
CA TYR A 862 24.28 27.25 -18.11
C TYR A 862 25.77 27.53 -17.97
N ASP A 863 26.15 28.55 -17.19
CA ASP A 863 27.56 28.90 -16.98
C ASP A 863 28.35 27.76 -16.34
N THR A 864 27.71 27.00 -15.43
CA THR A 864 28.34 25.85 -14.80
C THR A 864 28.60 24.73 -15.81
N LEU A 865 27.57 24.28 -16.53
CA LEU A 865 27.72 23.22 -17.54
C LEU A 865 28.68 23.62 -18.66
N LYS A 866 28.63 24.88 -19.10
CA LYS A 866 29.53 25.44 -20.12
C LYS A 866 31.00 25.31 -19.72
N THR A 867 31.29 25.65 -18.46
CA THR A 867 32.64 25.55 -17.91
C THR A 867 33.11 24.10 -17.88
N VAL A 868 32.23 23.15 -17.57
CA VAL A 868 32.63 21.74 -17.46
C VAL A 868 32.77 21.05 -18.81
N TYR A 869 31.87 21.27 -19.76
CA TYR A 869 31.95 20.67 -21.10
C TYR A 869 32.98 21.34 -22.02
N GLN A 870 33.58 22.46 -21.60
CA GLN A 870 34.57 23.22 -22.38
C GLN A 870 34.07 23.61 -23.79
N THR A 871 32.76 23.75 -23.96
CA THR A 871 32.09 24.14 -25.21
C THR A 871 31.36 25.45 -25.03
N ASN A 872 31.24 26.24 -26.11
CA ASN A 872 30.45 27.47 -26.11
C ASN A 872 29.01 27.26 -26.60
N GLU A 873 28.69 26.07 -27.07
CA GLU A 873 27.37 25.68 -27.59
C GLU A 873 26.93 24.43 -26.84
N ILE A 874 26.11 24.63 -25.81
CA ILE A 874 25.32 23.54 -25.22
C ILE A 874 23.95 23.62 -25.91
N PRO A 875 23.42 22.52 -26.48
CA PRO A 875 22.09 22.50 -27.10
C PRO A 875 21.01 23.06 -26.17
N GLY A 876 19.89 23.52 -26.74
CA GLY A 876 18.86 24.23 -25.98
C GLY A 876 18.27 23.44 -24.81
N ARG A 877 17.42 22.45 -25.08
CA ARG A 877 16.70 21.69 -24.04
C ARG A 877 17.45 20.43 -23.63
N HIS A 878 17.59 20.24 -22.33
CA HIS A 878 18.21 19.07 -21.70
C HIS A 878 17.33 18.53 -20.58
N ASN A 879 17.34 17.20 -20.41
CA ASN A 879 16.78 16.56 -19.23
C ASN A 879 17.82 16.59 -18.11
N LEU A 880 17.56 17.38 -17.08
CA LEU A 880 18.47 17.59 -15.96
C LEU A 880 17.88 17.03 -14.66
N GLN A 881 18.74 16.46 -13.83
CA GLN A 881 18.41 16.04 -12.48
C GLN A 881 19.26 16.85 -11.49
N PHE A 882 18.68 17.27 -10.36
CA PHE A 882 19.43 17.96 -9.31
C PHE A 882 19.64 17.04 -8.13
N TRP A 883 20.85 17.02 -7.61
CA TRP A 883 21.24 16.20 -6.47
C TRP A 883 21.65 17.09 -5.31
N ILE A 884 21.00 16.90 -4.16
CA ILE A 884 21.44 17.51 -2.90
C ILE A 884 22.09 16.41 -2.09
N VAL A 885 23.34 16.62 -1.72
CA VAL A 885 24.17 15.61 -1.06
C VAL A 885 24.62 16.15 0.28
N SER A 886 24.28 15.42 1.34
CA SER A 886 24.91 15.51 2.64
C SER A 886 26.23 14.72 2.60
N ASN A 887 27.34 15.45 2.69
CA ASN A 887 28.69 14.92 2.66
C ASN A 887 29.22 14.94 4.10
N GLY A 888 29.44 13.77 4.68
CA GLY A 888 29.91 13.65 6.05
C GLY A 888 29.81 12.21 6.51
N ALA A 889 29.89 11.99 7.83
CA ALA A 889 29.63 10.68 8.40
C ALA A 889 28.18 10.22 8.17
N TYR A 890 27.94 8.93 8.36
CA TYR A 890 26.58 8.38 8.46
C TYR A 890 25.78 9.18 9.49
N GLY A 891 24.60 9.65 9.08
CA GLY A 891 23.70 10.45 9.89
C GLY A 891 23.82 11.97 9.75
N ALA A 892 24.86 12.50 9.07
CA ALA A 892 25.03 13.95 8.87
C ALA A 892 23.87 14.56 8.05
N GLN A 893 23.44 15.77 8.41
CA GLN A 893 22.24 16.42 7.86
C GLN A 893 22.52 17.78 7.19
N VAL A 894 21.60 18.14 6.29
CA VAL A 894 21.52 19.45 5.63
C VAL A 894 20.07 19.92 5.64
N ASP A 895 19.82 21.06 6.25
CA ASP A 895 18.47 21.60 6.42
C ASP A 895 18.17 22.68 5.38
N LEU A 896 17.03 22.56 4.70
CA LEU A 896 16.65 23.41 3.57
C LEU A 896 15.36 24.17 3.90
N GLU A 897 15.37 25.50 3.77
CA GLU A 897 14.15 26.33 3.94
C GLU A 897 13.40 26.55 2.64
N SER A 898 14.09 26.51 1.50
CA SER A 898 13.45 26.64 0.18
C SER A 898 14.37 26.22 -0.94
N LEU A 899 13.77 25.73 -2.03
CA LEU A 899 14.41 25.54 -3.33
C LEU A 899 13.63 26.28 -4.39
N LYS A 900 14.30 26.64 -5.49
CA LYS A 900 13.64 27.27 -6.62
C LYS A 900 14.45 27.08 -7.90
N LEU A 901 13.79 26.57 -8.94
CA LEU A 901 14.28 26.60 -10.30
C LEU A 901 13.51 27.66 -11.09
N GLU A 902 14.20 28.64 -11.67
CA GLU A 902 13.56 29.67 -12.48
C GLU A 902 14.42 30.10 -13.66
N TYR A 903 13.77 30.47 -14.77
CA TYR A 903 14.46 31.17 -15.85
C TYR A 903 14.72 32.62 -15.45
N SER A 904 15.87 33.14 -15.88
CA SER A 904 16.15 34.55 -15.69
C SER A 904 15.17 35.39 -16.51
N LYS A 905 14.49 36.32 -15.82
CA LYS A 905 13.49 37.19 -16.45
C LYS A 905 14.12 38.08 -17.50
N SER A 906 13.48 38.19 -18.65
CA SER A 906 13.94 39.10 -19.71
C SER A 906 13.84 40.56 -19.25
N TRP A 907 14.60 41.45 -19.87
CA TRP A 907 14.51 42.90 -19.60
C TRP A 907 13.09 43.46 -19.82
N ILE A 908 12.30 42.81 -20.69
CA ILE A 908 10.89 43.13 -20.99
C ILE A 908 10.01 42.76 -19.80
N GLU A 909 10.23 41.60 -19.18
CA GLU A 909 9.48 41.20 -17.99
C GLU A 909 9.81 42.06 -16.77
N TRP A 910 11.08 42.46 -16.61
CA TRP A 910 11.46 43.43 -15.58
C TRP A 910 10.81 44.80 -15.79
N THR A 911 10.68 45.27 -17.03
CA THR A 911 9.98 46.52 -17.33
C THR A 911 8.47 46.40 -17.13
N VAL A 912 7.84 45.26 -17.44
CA VAL A 912 6.42 45.01 -17.16
C VAL A 912 6.16 44.96 -15.65
N ILE A 913 6.96 44.21 -14.87
CA ILE A 913 6.83 44.16 -13.41
C ILE A 913 7.05 45.54 -12.78
N GLY A 914 8.08 46.28 -13.25
CA GLY A 914 8.33 47.65 -12.82
C GLY A 914 7.16 48.59 -13.13
N THR A 915 6.55 48.44 -14.30
CA THR A 915 5.37 49.23 -14.71
C THR A 915 4.14 48.88 -13.88
N VAL A 916 3.89 47.60 -13.60
CA VAL A 916 2.77 47.16 -12.76
C VAL A 916 2.97 47.59 -11.30
N ALA A 917 4.16 47.43 -10.73
CA ALA A 917 4.47 47.90 -9.38
C ALA A 917 4.32 49.42 -9.29
N PHE A 918 4.79 50.17 -10.30
CA PHE A 918 4.60 51.61 -10.39
C PHE A 918 3.12 51.99 -10.49
N LEU A 919 2.34 51.30 -11.33
CA LEU A 919 0.89 51.52 -11.45
C LEU A 919 0.14 51.18 -10.16
N SER A 920 0.54 50.14 -9.43
CA SER A 920 -0.03 49.77 -8.13
C SER A 920 0.30 50.81 -7.07
N VAL A 921 1.53 51.33 -7.02
CA VAL A 921 1.92 52.43 -6.13
C VAL A 921 1.16 53.70 -6.49
N VAL A 922 1.01 54.02 -7.78
CA VAL A 922 0.20 55.15 -8.26
C VAL A 922 -1.27 54.94 -7.89
N ALA A 923 -1.83 53.74 -8.02
CA ALA A 923 -3.20 53.44 -7.63
C ALA A 923 -3.41 53.61 -6.11
N ILE A 924 -2.44 53.18 -5.29
CA ILE A 924 -2.44 53.43 -3.84
C ILE A 924 -2.38 54.94 -3.55
N PHE A 925 -1.51 55.69 -4.22
CA PHE A 925 -1.42 57.15 -4.06
C PHE A 925 -2.65 57.91 -4.56
N VAL A 926 -3.33 57.42 -5.60
CA VAL A 926 -4.58 57.97 -6.12
C VAL A 926 -5.76 57.63 -5.20
N ASN A 927 -5.72 56.48 -4.51
CA ASN A 927 -6.74 56.11 -3.52
C ASN A 927 -6.54 56.84 -2.18
N VAL A 928 -5.30 57.10 -1.77
CA VAL A 928 -4.98 57.88 -0.55
C VAL A 928 -5.28 59.37 -0.74
N ASN A 929 -5.29 59.89 -1.97
CA ASN A 929 -5.66 61.28 -2.28
C ASN A 929 -7.16 61.51 -2.53
N LYS A 930 -8.04 60.54 -2.25
CA LYS A 930 -9.51 60.73 -2.38
C LYS A 930 -10.20 61.32 -1.14
N ASP A 931 -9.47 61.49 -0.03
CA ASP A 931 -9.98 62.09 1.21
C ASP A 931 -9.31 63.45 1.53
N PHE A 932 -9.04 64.27 0.51
CA PHE A 932 -8.75 65.71 0.67
C PHE A 932 -9.60 66.58 -0.26
#